data_AF-A0A973SL89-F1
#
_entry.id   AF-A0A973SL89-F1
#
_cell.length_a   1.000
_cell.length_b   1.000
_cell.length_c   1.000
_cell.angle_alpha   90.00
_cell.angle_beta   90.00
_cell.angle_gamma   90.00
#
_symmetry.space_group_name_H-M   'P 1'
#
loop_
_entity.id
_entity.type
_entity.pdbx_description
1 polymer ?
#
loop_
_entity_poly.entity_id
_entity_poly.type
_entity_poly.pdbx_seq_one_letter_code
_entity_poly.pdbx_strand_id
1 'polypeptide(L)'
;REASGLTALELRELLVQAEDPARTPATFFVNLGGDPVVLSEDGTRLATAKQGPVPLHWYDRVSRLVRLARRTGLTTTDLDRVLTACCGGVLDAAALRTVAVVVHLRRAYELSVDGVCGLVVPIEPEGLDELPPVSGDLLAAHNREYRRLLARSIETSENDIAEVVRRYRDRYSALEPSPFDRGEIGLPAIALLQRAGRFVTTLGITAGELFDLMEILESDPSVRRYSTFSVLGGVEPGTGDCYRILEGADPGSCLWLAQTLPAVVAWMQAAGFGTGELIEILGSGRQADDADQVTVLASLDQRFATVALAPGMFQGERFGERAAQVVHDILAACPDGVVSARDSRVLRLDPDRAAAAAYDAVTSLGVIVADDFTGIGLGERTAGKIFAQLVFCGRLRADGRLVTEDMPVTDHGLRLERDFESFRELLFKLVNSVSNGTSAFYPSDLAGLGGLTDEQQAELYDNLIHHGYIDADGTVTSPAFFADEENAGRFMVNAGLSDLAPAVLDELRARMERFRLERVTLDPEIFAERRLDVALLAEGLHFNGYLDETGAYADKAALAGLRPDDLALPLEFYPHRRFVLDAMKQQLAGVEAELYTFTADDFAEVADQAVAQRVIDALEGVYLDGGRVSAGLDGLTLGDRFSAEETAVVAARLAACVRDEQPYRLDLEALGEIGFDGDERERVAAMLVAAGHLDNGLAVRREALDRFGHVGHALEFTLPGLEDYAKDVFFLLHAVAVRIAEAVHEITGALERGARAQEDALSSVLADGFGVPEATVAAICAGVAGSLPEAVDVLVPPVLAAADETGEVTDVPADPHLRAAYRRIRRFAALAGKLGMDPDEVAVAFQDQDLTGKYPEPLGLPPGVETVDAVLRSADGNIYLFAPGGYWVYSAATYALADPRPKPLTELSPRFATLAGVDAAFAHPGGAEWIVGRGVDGLSHLYVKEPGSIRWAPRDQVWGKVRNAFDAPARIDSAYVDEDGRTYLFCGRQYVRYSGSDLTVVDEGYPRGIAEWWHAEGHDSPLPPALDAVFQDVDGHPHLFADGRYLDGNGTEQPISDKWGRVRNTFEGADRIDSAFTGRDGRAYLFRGDQVVAYSDG
;
A
#
# COMPACT_ATOMS: atom_id res chain seq x y z
N ARG A 1 73.47 17.43 -21.54
CA ARG A 1 72.67 18.54 -22.13
C ARG A 1 72.50 18.36 -23.64
N GLU A 2 73.56 18.29 -24.46
CA GLU A 2 73.44 18.21 -25.93
C GLU A 2 72.80 16.91 -26.48
N ALA A 3 72.87 15.77 -25.77
CA ALA A 3 72.28 14.51 -26.23
C ALA A 3 70.92 14.15 -25.60
N SER A 4 70.56 14.72 -24.45
CA SER A 4 69.39 14.30 -23.65
C SER A 4 68.28 15.35 -23.49
N GLY A 5 68.57 16.63 -23.76
CA GLY A 5 67.60 17.72 -23.54
C GLY A 5 67.25 17.99 -22.06
N LEU A 6 67.97 17.37 -21.11
CA LEU A 6 67.81 17.55 -19.67
C LEU A 6 68.66 18.73 -19.16
N THR A 7 68.07 19.55 -18.29
CA THR A 7 68.75 20.59 -17.53
C THR A 7 69.56 19.99 -16.37
N ALA A 8 70.54 20.73 -15.85
CA ALA A 8 71.31 20.30 -14.69
C ALA A 8 70.44 20.19 -13.42
N LEU A 9 69.36 20.97 -13.34
CA LEU A 9 68.38 20.91 -12.26
C LEU A 9 67.54 19.63 -12.35
N GLU A 10 66.93 19.34 -13.52
CA GLU A 10 66.19 18.08 -13.74
C GLU A 10 67.07 16.85 -13.47
N LEU A 11 68.35 16.88 -13.89
CA LEU A 11 69.27 15.77 -13.61
C LEU A 11 69.55 15.62 -12.10
N ARG A 12 69.64 16.72 -11.35
CA ARG A 12 69.86 16.70 -9.90
C ARG A 12 68.61 16.19 -9.17
N GLU A 13 67.42 16.65 -9.56
CA GLU A 13 66.15 16.18 -9.01
C GLU A 13 65.97 14.67 -9.23
N LEU A 14 66.26 14.17 -10.43
CA LEU A 14 66.18 12.74 -10.77
C LEU A 14 67.12 11.83 -9.97
N LEU A 15 68.24 12.37 -9.48
CA LEU A 15 69.28 11.59 -8.79
C LEU A 15 69.22 11.69 -7.26
N VAL A 16 68.74 12.82 -6.72
CA VAL A 16 68.86 13.12 -5.29
C VAL A 16 67.53 13.51 -4.63
N GLN A 17 66.51 13.96 -5.38
CA GLN A 17 65.22 14.50 -4.86
C GLN A 17 65.36 15.33 -3.57
N ALA A 18 65.50 16.65 -3.71
CA ALA A 18 65.98 17.52 -2.64
C ALA A 18 65.07 17.68 -1.38
N GLU A 19 63.87 17.12 -1.37
CA GLU A 19 62.81 17.49 -0.42
C GLU A 19 62.42 16.39 0.59
N ASP A 20 62.93 15.16 0.49
CA ASP A 20 62.59 14.07 1.43
C ASP A 20 63.83 13.23 1.84
N PRO A 21 64.51 13.56 2.96
CA PRO A 21 65.70 12.84 3.41
C PRO A 21 65.43 11.41 3.90
N ALA A 22 64.18 11.03 4.15
CA ALA A 22 63.79 9.68 4.55
C ALA A 22 63.66 8.73 3.34
N ARG A 23 63.53 9.28 2.12
CA ARG A 23 63.29 8.52 0.90
C ARG A 23 64.58 8.15 0.18
N THR A 24 64.89 6.85 0.10
CA THR A 24 66.13 6.39 -0.52
C THR A 24 66.05 6.41 -2.06
N PRO A 25 67.15 6.68 -2.79
CA PRO A 25 67.15 6.70 -4.26
C PRO A 25 66.66 5.42 -4.94
N ALA A 26 66.70 4.27 -4.26
CA ALA A 26 66.17 3.00 -4.76
C ALA A 26 64.65 2.99 -4.93
N THR A 27 63.95 3.88 -4.22
CA THR A 27 62.48 3.99 -4.25
C THR A 27 61.96 4.95 -5.32
N PHE A 28 62.84 5.64 -6.06
CA PHE A 28 62.43 6.52 -7.15
C PHE A 28 61.93 5.69 -8.33
N PHE A 29 60.88 6.14 -9.01
CA PHE A 29 60.27 5.49 -10.19
C PHE A 29 61.31 5.07 -11.23
N VAL A 30 62.27 5.96 -11.49
CA VAL A 30 63.35 5.72 -12.47
C VAL A 30 64.29 4.58 -12.05
N ASN A 31 64.42 4.30 -10.76
CA ASN A 31 65.31 3.28 -10.18
C ASN A 31 64.59 1.99 -9.74
N LEU A 32 63.25 1.93 -9.79
CA LEU A 32 62.49 0.75 -9.31
C LEU A 32 62.93 -0.56 -9.98
N GLY A 33 63.32 -1.54 -9.18
CA GLY A 33 63.75 -2.87 -9.65
C GLY A 33 65.21 -2.96 -10.10
N GLY A 34 66.05 -1.95 -9.81
CA GLY A 34 67.48 -1.95 -10.11
C GLY A 34 68.33 -1.20 -9.09
N ASP A 35 69.66 -1.23 -9.28
CA ASP A 35 70.56 -0.42 -8.45
C ASP A 35 70.40 1.07 -8.80
N PRO A 36 70.30 1.97 -7.80
CA PRO A 36 70.11 3.40 -8.05
C PRO A 36 71.18 3.98 -8.95
N VAL A 37 70.81 4.85 -9.88
CA VAL A 37 71.79 5.57 -10.70
C VAL A 37 72.32 6.78 -9.94
N VAL A 38 73.64 6.95 -9.94
CA VAL A 38 74.38 8.03 -9.31
C VAL A 38 75.35 8.67 -10.31
N LEU A 39 75.85 9.85 -9.97
CA LEU A 39 77.00 10.43 -10.67
C LEU A 39 78.28 9.72 -10.22
N SER A 40 79.21 9.51 -11.15
CA SER A 40 80.57 9.09 -10.84
C SER A 40 81.26 10.09 -9.90
N GLU A 41 82.31 9.66 -9.18
CA GLU A 41 83.02 10.51 -8.21
C GLU A 41 83.59 11.80 -8.82
N ASP A 42 83.91 11.80 -10.12
CA ASP A 42 84.36 12.97 -10.87
C ASP A 42 83.22 13.84 -11.42
N GLY A 43 81.96 13.43 -11.22
CA GLY A 43 80.75 14.12 -11.66
C GLY A 43 80.51 14.10 -13.17
N THR A 44 81.27 13.31 -13.94
CA THR A 44 81.26 13.39 -15.42
C THR A 44 80.39 12.33 -16.11
N ARG A 45 80.03 11.23 -15.42
CA ARG A 45 79.27 10.10 -16.00
C ARG A 45 78.18 9.61 -15.05
N LEU A 46 77.15 8.98 -15.61
CA LEU A 46 76.14 8.24 -14.85
C LEU A 46 76.59 6.78 -14.71
N ALA A 47 76.48 6.22 -13.51
CA ALA A 47 76.75 4.82 -13.21
C ALA A 47 75.73 4.31 -12.18
N THR A 48 75.56 2.99 -12.04
CA THR A 48 74.78 2.47 -10.91
C THR A 48 75.54 2.67 -9.59
N ALA A 49 74.85 2.62 -8.45
CA ALA A 49 75.46 2.76 -7.12
C ALA A 49 76.54 1.70 -6.83
N LYS A 50 76.53 0.57 -7.56
CA LYS A 50 77.57 -0.46 -7.56
C LYS A 50 78.64 -0.27 -8.65
N GLN A 51 78.71 0.92 -9.25
CA GLN A 51 79.62 1.31 -10.34
C GLN A 51 79.48 0.49 -11.64
N GLY A 52 78.29 -0.02 -11.93
CA GLY A 52 77.96 -0.71 -13.19
C GLY A 52 77.40 0.22 -14.28
N PRO A 53 77.26 -0.26 -15.54
CA PRO A 53 76.65 0.52 -16.62
C PRO A 53 75.16 0.77 -16.35
N VAL A 54 74.67 1.97 -16.71
CA VAL A 54 73.25 2.33 -16.56
C VAL A 54 72.39 1.51 -17.52
N PRO A 55 71.37 0.78 -17.04
CA PRO A 55 70.49 0.00 -17.90
C PRO A 55 69.66 0.87 -18.87
N LEU A 56 69.38 0.36 -20.08
CA LEU A 56 68.59 1.09 -21.08
C LEU A 56 67.16 1.44 -20.61
N HIS A 57 66.53 0.58 -19.80
CA HIS A 57 65.19 0.84 -19.27
C HIS A 57 65.14 2.06 -18.35
N TRP A 58 66.26 2.41 -17.70
CA TRP A 58 66.36 3.61 -16.86
C TRP A 58 66.21 4.87 -17.70
N TYR A 59 66.89 4.95 -18.86
CA TYR A 59 66.79 6.08 -19.78
C TYR A 59 65.38 6.23 -20.37
N ASP A 60 64.69 5.12 -20.67
CA ASP A 60 63.30 5.15 -21.14
C ASP A 60 62.37 5.74 -20.05
N ARG A 61 62.50 5.28 -18.80
CA ARG A 61 61.71 5.83 -17.67
C ARG A 61 61.97 7.32 -17.45
N VAL A 62 63.23 7.76 -17.48
CA VAL A 62 63.59 9.18 -17.36
C VAL A 62 62.98 10.00 -18.49
N SER A 63 63.07 9.52 -19.74
CA SER A 63 62.48 10.21 -20.89
C SER A 63 60.96 10.35 -20.76
N ARG A 64 60.27 9.30 -20.32
CA ARG A 64 58.82 9.33 -20.11
C ARG A 64 58.43 10.26 -18.97
N LEU A 65 59.13 10.18 -17.83
CA LEU A 65 58.88 11.01 -16.65
C LEU A 65 59.04 12.50 -16.98
N VAL A 66 60.13 12.89 -17.65
CA VAL A 66 60.40 14.30 -17.98
C VAL A 66 59.41 14.85 -19.01
N ARG A 67 59.03 14.04 -20.02
CA ARG A 67 58.00 14.45 -20.98
C ARG A 67 56.64 14.66 -20.31
N LEU A 68 56.28 13.77 -19.37
CA LEU A 68 55.03 13.88 -18.64
C LEU A 68 55.05 15.07 -17.67
N ALA A 69 56.14 15.28 -16.92
CA ALA A 69 56.33 16.42 -16.02
C ALA A 69 56.16 17.76 -16.75
N ARG A 70 56.79 17.91 -17.92
CA ARG A 70 56.63 19.10 -18.77
C ARG A 70 55.20 19.31 -19.28
N ARG A 71 54.45 18.23 -19.50
CA ARG A 71 53.06 18.29 -19.99
C ARG A 71 52.06 18.58 -18.86
N THR A 72 52.30 18.08 -17.66
CA THR A 72 51.43 18.31 -16.49
C THR A 72 51.75 19.62 -15.77
N GLY A 73 52.99 20.09 -15.89
CA GLY A 73 53.52 21.23 -15.14
C GLY A 73 53.97 20.85 -13.72
N LEU A 74 54.11 19.56 -13.42
CA LEU A 74 54.67 19.06 -12.16
C LEU A 74 56.21 19.03 -12.23
N THR A 75 56.88 19.14 -11.08
CA THR A 75 58.32 18.87 -11.01
C THR A 75 58.61 17.38 -11.22
N THR A 76 59.87 17.03 -11.51
CA THR A 76 60.21 15.61 -11.65
C THR A 76 60.10 14.86 -10.32
N THR A 77 60.33 15.54 -9.20
CA THR A 77 60.13 15.03 -7.82
C THR A 77 58.65 14.78 -7.55
N ASP A 78 57.78 15.75 -7.83
CA ASP A 78 56.32 15.64 -7.63
C ASP A 78 55.74 14.47 -8.42
N LEU A 79 56.07 14.40 -9.71
CA LEU A 79 55.53 13.36 -10.58
C LEU A 79 56.05 11.97 -10.18
N ASP A 80 57.31 11.88 -9.76
CA ASP A 80 57.86 10.65 -9.21
C ASP A 80 57.09 10.21 -7.96
N ARG A 81 56.80 11.14 -7.03
CA ARG A 81 56.02 10.86 -5.82
C ARG A 81 54.62 10.33 -6.16
N VAL A 82 53.92 10.96 -7.11
CA VAL A 82 52.60 10.51 -7.58
C VAL A 82 52.66 9.10 -8.19
N LEU A 83 53.67 8.81 -9.00
CA LEU A 83 53.81 7.49 -9.62
C LEU A 83 54.11 6.40 -8.60
N THR A 84 54.91 6.68 -7.58
CA THR A 84 55.27 5.69 -6.56
C THR A 84 54.20 5.52 -5.49
N ALA A 85 53.50 6.59 -5.10
CA ALA A 85 52.48 6.54 -4.07
C ALA A 85 51.11 6.11 -4.62
N CYS A 86 50.68 6.65 -5.76
CA CYS A 86 49.32 6.45 -6.28
C CYS A 86 49.24 5.43 -7.43
N CYS A 87 50.35 5.12 -8.11
CA CYS A 87 50.35 4.28 -9.32
C CYS A 87 51.18 2.98 -9.16
N GLY A 88 51.61 2.64 -7.95
CA GLY A 88 52.40 1.43 -7.68
C GLY A 88 53.74 1.37 -8.43
N GLY A 89 54.26 2.51 -8.89
CA GLY A 89 55.51 2.59 -9.65
C GLY A 89 55.38 2.21 -11.13
N VAL A 90 54.17 2.14 -11.69
CA VAL A 90 53.92 1.84 -13.10
C VAL A 90 53.47 3.10 -13.85
N LEU A 91 53.85 3.21 -15.12
CA LEU A 91 53.41 4.28 -16.02
C LEU A 91 52.69 3.69 -17.25
N ASP A 92 51.41 3.41 -17.09
CA ASP A 92 50.48 2.92 -18.10
C ASP A 92 49.27 3.87 -18.28
N ALA A 93 48.24 3.44 -19.01
CA ALA A 93 47.04 4.26 -19.23
C ALA A 93 46.27 4.56 -17.93
N ALA A 94 46.30 3.66 -16.93
CA ALA A 94 45.66 3.88 -15.65
C ALA A 94 46.45 4.91 -14.83
N ALA A 95 47.77 4.78 -14.78
CA ALA A 95 48.65 5.77 -14.14
C ALA A 95 48.51 7.17 -14.74
N LEU A 96 48.33 7.29 -16.06
CA LEU A 96 48.07 8.58 -16.70
C LEU A 96 46.74 9.21 -16.25
N ARG A 97 45.69 8.41 -16.03
CA ARG A 97 44.42 8.89 -15.47
C ARG A 97 44.63 9.34 -14.02
N THR A 98 45.32 8.55 -13.20
CA THR A 98 45.66 8.91 -11.82
C THR A 98 46.44 10.22 -11.75
N VAL A 99 47.46 10.39 -12.59
CA VAL A 99 48.23 11.65 -12.68
C VAL A 99 47.33 12.82 -13.09
N ALA A 100 46.40 12.62 -14.02
CA ALA A 100 45.45 13.66 -14.41
C ALA A 100 44.53 14.06 -13.25
N VAL A 101 44.04 13.09 -12.47
CA VAL A 101 43.25 13.33 -11.25
C VAL A 101 44.05 14.15 -10.24
N VAL A 102 45.31 13.78 -9.95
CA VAL A 102 46.15 14.52 -9.01
C VAL A 102 46.40 15.96 -9.48
N VAL A 103 46.66 16.15 -10.77
CA VAL A 103 46.83 17.50 -11.35
C VAL A 103 45.54 18.31 -11.25
N HIS A 104 44.38 17.68 -11.43
CA HIS A 104 43.09 18.32 -11.27
C HIS A 104 42.84 18.73 -9.82
N LEU A 105 42.99 17.80 -8.86
CA LEU A 105 42.80 18.08 -7.42
C LEU A 105 43.72 19.20 -6.93
N ARG A 106 44.99 19.21 -7.34
CA ARG A 106 45.94 20.29 -7.03
C ARG A 106 45.49 21.65 -7.56
N ARG A 107 44.92 21.70 -8.77
CA ARG A 107 44.48 22.96 -9.40
C ARG A 107 43.13 23.44 -8.86
N ALA A 108 42.21 22.51 -8.58
CA ALA A 108 40.86 22.83 -8.14
C ALA A 108 40.80 23.18 -6.65
N TYR A 109 41.64 22.56 -5.82
CA TYR A 109 41.58 22.68 -4.35
C TYR A 109 42.89 23.19 -3.73
N GLU A 110 43.80 23.74 -4.54
CA GLU A 110 45.10 24.31 -4.12
C GLU A 110 45.98 23.37 -3.27
N LEU A 111 45.77 22.04 -3.36
CA LEU A 111 46.52 21.05 -2.59
C LEU A 111 47.95 20.87 -3.10
N SER A 112 48.91 20.68 -2.19
CA SER A 112 50.25 20.21 -2.55
C SER A 112 50.22 18.75 -3.05
N VAL A 113 51.26 18.33 -3.76
CA VAL A 113 51.35 16.94 -4.26
C VAL A 113 51.41 15.96 -3.11
N ASP A 114 52.13 16.30 -2.04
CA ASP A 114 52.15 15.54 -0.78
C ASP A 114 50.79 15.50 -0.12
N GLY A 115 50.05 16.61 -0.17
CA GLY A 115 48.70 16.69 0.34
C GLY A 115 47.74 15.73 -0.36
N VAL A 116 47.83 15.61 -1.68
CA VAL A 116 47.02 14.65 -2.45
C VAL A 116 47.51 13.22 -2.24
N CYS A 117 48.83 12.99 -2.22
CA CYS A 117 49.38 11.65 -1.97
C CYS A 117 49.05 11.15 -0.56
N GLY A 118 48.97 12.03 0.43
CA GLY A 118 48.58 11.72 1.81
C GLY A 118 47.11 11.31 1.96
N LEU A 119 46.26 11.58 0.96
CA LEU A 119 44.90 11.02 0.89
C LEU A 119 44.89 9.53 0.50
N VAL A 120 45.97 9.07 -0.12
CA VAL A 120 46.08 7.74 -0.75
C VAL A 120 46.99 6.81 0.04
N VAL A 121 48.14 7.31 0.50
CA VAL A 121 49.15 6.54 1.23
C VAL A 121 49.37 7.18 2.60
N PRO A 122 49.56 6.40 3.68
CA PRO A 122 49.98 6.96 4.96
C PRO A 122 51.32 7.67 4.81
N ILE A 123 51.32 8.98 5.08
CA ILE A 123 52.52 9.80 5.17
C ILE A 123 52.78 10.07 6.65
N GLU A 124 54.02 9.88 7.08
CA GLU A 124 54.40 10.15 8.46
C GLU A 124 54.37 11.65 8.74
N PRO A 125 53.63 12.12 9.77
CA PRO A 125 53.61 13.53 10.14
C PRO A 125 54.95 14.00 10.69
N GLU A 126 55.30 15.26 10.45
CA GLU A 126 56.49 15.86 11.05
C GLU A 126 56.38 15.88 12.59
N GLY A 127 57.45 15.48 13.27
CA GLY A 127 57.53 15.48 14.74
C GLY A 127 56.79 14.32 15.42
N LEU A 128 56.41 13.26 14.70
CA LEU A 128 55.75 12.08 15.29
C LEU A 128 56.60 11.40 16.38
N ASP A 129 57.91 11.32 16.15
CA ASP A 129 58.90 10.78 17.11
C ASP A 129 59.02 11.60 18.41
N GLU A 130 58.48 12.82 18.43
CA GLU A 130 58.52 13.75 19.58
C GLU A 130 57.26 13.69 20.45
N LEU A 131 56.26 12.88 20.09
CA LEU A 131 55.01 12.74 20.84
C LEU A 131 55.19 11.91 22.13
N PRO A 132 54.48 12.26 23.22
CA PRO A 132 54.50 11.46 24.44
C PRO A 132 53.87 10.07 24.20
N PRO A 133 54.22 9.04 24.99
CA PRO A 133 53.63 7.72 24.84
C PRO A 133 52.13 7.76 25.14
N VAL A 134 51.32 7.16 24.26
CA VAL A 134 49.88 6.98 24.44
C VAL A 134 49.61 5.63 25.10
N SER A 135 48.72 5.58 26.10
CA SER A 135 48.35 4.32 26.76
C SER A 135 46.84 4.19 26.94
N GLY A 136 46.30 3.03 26.60
CA GLY A 136 44.86 2.75 26.66
C GLY A 136 44.07 3.57 25.63
N ASP A 137 42.86 3.99 26.01
CA ASP A 137 41.94 4.72 25.13
C ASP A 137 42.48 6.10 24.73
N LEU A 138 42.54 6.37 23.42
CA LEU A 138 42.95 7.66 22.85
C LEU A 138 42.11 8.83 23.40
N LEU A 139 40.83 8.64 23.71
CA LEU A 139 39.93 9.69 24.23
C LEU A 139 39.98 9.88 25.74
N ALA A 140 40.71 9.02 26.47
CA ALA A 140 40.81 9.12 27.92
C ALA A 140 41.40 10.47 28.38
N ALA A 141 40.97 10.93 29.56
CA ALA A 141 41.35 12.24 30.09
C ALA A 141 42.87 12.41 30.25
N HIS A 142 43.61 11.34 30.58
CA HIS A 142 45.06 11.36 30.75
C HIS A 142 45.84 11.49 29.43
N ASN A 143 45.23 11.15 28.28
CA ASN A 143 45.84 11.25 26.96
C ASN A 143 45.59 12.61 26.26
N ARG A 144 45.08 13.62 26.99
CA ARG A 144 44.77 14.94 26.41
C ARG A 144 45.98 15.66 25.85
N GLU A 145 47.14 15.58 26.52
CA GLU A 145 48.38 16.19 26.05
C GLU A 145 48.86 15.57 24.73
N TYR A 146 48.78 14.24 24.61
CA TYR A 146 49.04 13.52 23.37
C TYR A 146 48.11 14.00 22.25
N ARG A 147 46.78 14.02 22.48
CA ARG A 147 45.82 14.50 21.46
C ARG A 147 46.09 15.92 21.00
N ARG A 148 46.46 16.83 21.92
CA ARG A 148 46.78 18.22 21.59
C ARG A 148 48.02 18.37 20.72
N LEU A 149 49.08 17.61 21.02
CA LEU A 149 50.32 17.63 20.25
C LEU A 149 50.13 16.94 18.89
N LEU A 150 49.42 15.81 18.87
CA LEU A 150 49.03 15.13 17.64
C LEU A 150 48.21 16.04 16.73
N ALA A 151 47.19 16.72 17.27
CA ALA A 151 46.35 17.66 16.53
C ALA A 151 47.16 18.75 15.82
N ARG A 152 48.22 19.27 16.47
CA ARG A 152 49.14 20.24 15.86
C ARG A 152 49.99 19.62 14.75
N SER A 153 50.51 18.41 14.97
CA SER A 153 51.38 17.71 14.00
C SER A 153 50.64 17.32 12.72
N ILE A 154 49.36 16.96 12.81
CA ILE A 154 48.52 16.61 11.64
C ILE A 154 47.61 17.74 11.16
N GLU A 155 47.81 18.97 11.67
CA GLU A 155 47.05 20.18 11.29
C GLU A 155 45.52 20.04 11.41
N THR A 156 45.04 19.43 12.50
CA THR A 156 43.60 19.26 12.79
C THR A 156 43.23 19.79 14.19
N SER A 157 41.96 19.71 14.58
CA SER A 157 41.50 20.06 15.93
C SER A 157 41.37 18.85 16.87
N GLU A 158 41.51 19.06 18.18
CA GLU A 158 41.26 18.01 19.19
C GLU A 158 39.81 17.48 19.13
N ASN A 159 38.86 18.34 18.78
CA ASN A 159 37.45 17.98 18.66
C ASN A 159 37.19 17.09 17.44
N ASP A 160 37.81 17.40 16.30
CA ASP A 160 37.69 16.58 15.10
C ASP A 160 38.30 15.19 15.31
N ILE A 161 39.44 15.10 16.03
CA ILE A 161 40.01 13.81 16.44
C ILE A 161 38.99 13.02 17.28
N ALA A 162 38.38 13.67 18.27
CA ALA A 162 37.41 13.01 19.14
C ALA A 162 36.18 12.50 18.37
N GLU A 163 35.65 13.32 17.46
CA GLU A 163 34.49 12.98 16.63
C GLU A 163 34.80 11.85 15.64
N VAL A 164 35.96 11.87 14.97
CA VAL A 164 36.40 10.78 14.08
C VAL A 164 36.47 9.46 14.86
N VAL A 165 37.09 9.44 16.04
CA VAL A 165 37.20 8.23 16.85
C VAL A 165 35.82 7.72 17.27
N ARG A 166 34.91 8.62 17.67
CA ARG A 166 33.54 8.26 18.07
C ARG A 166 32.76 7.66 16.91
N ARG A 167 32.74 8.30 15.73
CA ARG A 167 32.03 7.81 14.54
C ARG A 167 32.53 6.43 14.09
N TYR A 168 33.83 6.16 14.17
CA TYR A 168 34.37 4.82 13.92
C TYR A 168 34.00 3.82 15.03
N ARG A 169 33.88 4.21 16.29
CA ARG A 169 33.41 3.31 17.35
C ARG A 169 31.93 2.96 17.20
N ASP A 170 31.09 3.92 16.83
CA ASP A 170 29.63 3.73 16.66
C ASP A 170 29.29 2.81 15.47
N ARG A 171 30.15 2.77 14.44
CA ARG A 171 30.00 1.98 13.22
C ARG A 171 30.45 0.52 13.35
N TYR A 172 31.40 0.25 14.24
CA TYR A 172 32.07 -1.04 14.40
C TYR A 172 31.47 -1.84 15.57
N SER A 173 31.66 -3.17 15.60
CA SER A 173 31.03 -4.07 16.57
C SER A 173 32.06 -4.81 17.42
N ALA A 174 31.63 -5.57 18.43
CA ALA A 174 32.54 -6.38 19.24
C ALA A 174 33.33 -7.43 18.43
N LEU A 175 32.79 -7.87 17.27
CA LEU A 175 33.43 -8.85 16.38
C LEU A 175 34.42 -8.23 15.40
N GLU A 176 34.30 -6.92 15.14
CA GLU A 176 35.24 -6.17 14.31
C GLU A 176 35.59 -4.86 15.04
N PRO A 177 36.72 -4.80 15.77
CA PRO A 177 37.06 -3.62 16.54
C PRO A 177 37.42 -2.43 15.63
N SER A 178 37.00 -1.24 16.08
CA SER A 178 37.34 0.05 15.48
C SER A 178 38.85 0.17 15.23
N PRO A 179 39.30 0.84 14.16
CA PRO A 179 40.73 1.08 13.90
C PRO A 179 41.50 1.67 15.08
N PHE A 180 40.82 2.38 15.99
CA PHE A 180 41.39 2.99 17.20
C PHE A 180 41.46 2.05 18.41
N ASP A 181 40.86 0.86 18.32
CA ASP A 181 40.76 -0.13 19.41
C ASP A 181 41.46 -1.47 19.05
N ARG A 182 42.25 -1.49 17.97
CA ARG A 182 43.02 -2.67 17.49
C ARG A 182 44.38 -2.88 18.17
N GLY A 183 44.72 -2.08 19.19
CA GLY A 183 46.01 -2.12 19.88
C GLY A 183 46.59 -0.73 20.11
N GLU A 184 47.92 -0.60 20.05
CA GLU A 184 48.59 0.71 20.13
C GLU A 184 48.24 1.60 18.92
N ILE A 185 48.07 2.90 19.15
CA ILE A 185 47.76 3.89 18.10
C ILE A 185 49.00 4.10 17.22
N GLY A 186 49.11 3.31 16.16
CA GLY A 186 50.20 3.39 15.18
C GLY A 186 49.92 4.32 14.00
N LEU A 187 50.89 4.39 13.08
CA LEU A 187 50.84 5.22 11.87
C LEU A 187 49.55 5.08 11.04
N PRO A 188 48.92 3.89 10.87
CA PRO A 188 47.66 3.77 10.14
C PRO A 188 46.49 4.58 10.76
N ALA A 189 46.35 4.54 12.08
CA ALA A 189 45.31 5.29 12.79
C ALA A 189 45.58 6.81 12.74
N ILE A 190 46.85 7.21 12.83
CA ILE A 190 47.26 8.61 12.68
C ILE A 190 47.03 9.11 11.26
N ALA A 191 47.36 8.31 10.24
CA ALA A 191 47.12 8.65 8.83
C ALA A 191 45.60 8.74 8.51
N LEU A 192 44.77 7.92 9.15
CA LEU A 192 43.31 8.08 9.09
C LEU A 192 42.88 9.45 9.66
N LEU A 193 43.34 9.82 10.85
CA LEU A 193 43.02 11.13 11.46
C LEU A 193 43.52 12.29 10.59
N GLN A 194 44.71 12.18 10.02
CA GLN A 194 45.28 13.19 9.14
C GLN A 194 44.47 13.34 7.85
N ARG A 195 44.00 12.24 7.25
CA ARG A 195 43.12 12.29 6.06
C ARG A 195 41.78 12.93 6.36
N ALA A 196 41.13 12.52 7.46
CA ALA A 196 39.88 13.13 7.90
C ALA A 196 40.07 14.64 8.15
N GLY A 197 41.11 15.04 8.89
CA GLY A 197 41.43 16.44 9.14
C GLY A 197 41.71 17.25 7.87
N ARG A 198 42.38 16.64 6.88
CA ARG A 198 42.62 17.26 5.57
C ARG A 198 41.32 17.47 4.80
N PHE A 199 40.39 16.52 4.82
CA PHE A 199 39.06 16.70 4.22
C PHE A 199 38.27 17.81 4.90
N VAL A 200 38.20 17.81 6.24
CA VAL A 200 37.57 18.86 7.06
C VAL A 200 38.11 20.23 6.68
N THR A 201 39.43 20.39 6.62
CA THR A 201 40.08 21.67 6.32
C THR A 201 39.87 22.11 4.87
N THR A 202 39.98 21.18 3.91
CA THR A 202 39.86 21.49 2.48
C THR A 202 38.43 21.84 2.08
N LEU A 203 37.45 21.16 2.68
CA LEU A 203 36.03 21.37 2.41
C LEU A 203 35.44 22.53 3.23
N GLY A 204 36.11 22.93 4.31
CA GLY A 204 35.61 23.97 5.22
C GLY A 204 34.39 23.53 6.03
N ILE A 205 34.31 22.23 6.37
CA ILE A 205 33.21 21.61 7.11
C ILE A 205 33.73 21.00 8.43
N THR A 206 32.83 20.60 9.32
CA THR A 206 33.17 19.87 10.56
C THR A 206 33.44 18.39 10.32
N ALA A 207 34.13 17.71 11.24
CA ALA A 207 34.26 16.26 11.19
C ALA A 207 32.90 15.54 11.16
N GLY A 208 31.91 16.04 11.90
CA GLY A 208 30.55 15.49 11.89
C GLY A 208 29.93 15.51 10.49
N GLU A 209 29.94 16.67 9.83
CA GLU A 209 29.42 16.84 8.45
C GLU A 209 30.17 15.97 7.44
N LEU A 210 31.47 15.74 7.61
CA LEU A 210 32.23 14.82 6.77
C LEU A 210 31.68 13.39 6.85
N PHE A 211 31.37 12.89 8.06
CA PHE A 211 30.79 11.56 8.22
C PHE A 211 29.35 11.48 7.71
N ASP A 212 28.57 12.54 7.90
CA ASP A 212 27.23 12.64 7.34
C ASP A 212 27.25 12.59 5.80
N LEU A 213 28.20 13.27 5.15
CA LEU A 213 28.41 13.19 3.69
C LEU A 213 28.80 11.79 3.23
N MET A 214 29.63 11.08 4.00
CA MET A 214 29.99 9.69 3.67
C MET A 214 28.78 8.76 3.80
N GLU A 215 27.92 8.96 4.79
CA GLU A 215 26.66 8.21 4.95
C GLU A 215 25.68 8.51 3.81
N ILE A 216 25.59 9.77 3.35
CA ILE A 216 24.84 10.17 2.15
C ILE A 216 25.36 9.43 0.91
N LEU A 217 26.68 9.38 0.71
CA LEU A 217 27.31 8.68 -0.42
C LEU A 217 27.12 7.17 -0.38
N GLU A 218 27.10 6.57 0.81
CA GLU A 218 26.81 5.15 1.00
C GLU A 218 25.35 4.82 0.68
N SER A 219 24.44 5.74 1.01
CA SER A 219 23.00 5.57 0.87
C SER A 219 22.50 5.76 -0.56
N ASP A 220 23.23 6.51 -1.38
CA ASP A 220 22.99 6.62 -2.82
C ASP A 220 24.08 5.89 -3.63
N PRO A 221 23.89 4.58 -3.94
CA PRO A 221 24.82 3.83 -4.76
C PRO A 221 24.93 4.35 -6.20
N SER A 222 23.98 5.16 -6.68
CA SER A 222 24.01 5.71 -8.03
C SER A 222 25.17 6.68 -8.22
N VAL A 223 25.61 7.38 -7.17
CA VAL A 223 26.74 8.31 -7.22
C VAL A 223 28.05 7.62 -7.64
N ARG A 224 28.17 6.31 -7.41
CA ARG A 224 29.33 5.50 -7.83
C ARG A 224 29.30 5.12 -9.31
N ARG A 225 28.12 4.77 -9.83
CA ARG A 225 27.97 4.14 -11.16
C ARG A 225 27.43 5.08 -12.24
N TYR A 226 26.57 6.01 -11.84
CA TYR A 226 25.85 6.94 -12.72
C TYR A 226 26.04 8.39 -12.25
N SER A 227 27.21 8.70 -11.68
CA SER A 227 27.51 10.02 -11.15
C SER A 227 27.28 11.11 -12.20
N THR A 228 26.43 12.08 -11.87
CA THR A 228 26.29 13.34 -12.64
C THR A 228 27.39 14.34 -12.26
N PHE A 229 28.15 14.06 -11.19
CA PHE A 229 29.30 14.84 -10.78
C PHE A 229 30.47 14.62 -11.75
N SER A 230 31.15 15.70 -12.11
CA SER A 230 32.27 15.69 -13.06
C SER A 230 33.54 15.12 -12.44
N VAL A 231 33.59 13.81 -12.20
CA VAL A 231 34.76 13.08 -11.68
C VAL A 231 35.63 12.58 -12.85
N LEU A 232 36.94 12.80 -12.79
CA LEU A 232 37.86 12.40 -13.86
C LEU A 232 38.21 10.92 -13.78
N GLY A 233 38.18 10.25 -14.93
CA GLY A 233 38.84 8.95 -15.12
C GLY A 233 37.97 7.70 -14.90
N GLY A 234 36.67 7.84 -14.59
CA GLY A 234 35.71 6.72 -14.52
C GLY A 234 36.14 5.59 -13.58
N VAL A 235 36.86 5.92 -12.51
CA VAL A 235 37.35 4.94 -11.54
C VAL A 235 36.19 4.60 -10.61
N GLU A 236 35.58 3.44 -10.83
CA GLU A 236 34.63 2.87 -9.86
C GLU A 236 35.42 2.42 -8.61
N PRO A 237 35.03 2.84 -7.40
CA PRO A 237 35.72 2.43 -6.19
C PRO A 237 35.52 0.92 -5.96
N GLY A 238 36.56 0.24 -5.45
CA GLY A 238 36.53 -1.20 -5.18
C GLY A 238 35.59 -1.61 -4.04
N THR A 239 35.12 -0.65 -3.24
CA THR A 239 34.14 -0.83 -2.18
C THR A 239 33.19 0.38 -2.12
N GLY A 240 31.98 0.18 -1.62
CA GLY A 240 31.04 1.26 -1.30
C GLY A 240 31.21 1.86 0.09
N ASP A 241 31.96 1.19 0.96
CA ASP A 241 32.14 1.58 2.36
C ASP A 241 33.12 2.75 2.44
N CYS A 242 32.60 3.97 2.60
CA CYS A 242 33.35 5.20 2.65
C CYS A 242 34.26 5.28 3.89
N TYR A 243 33.87 4.63 5.01
CA TYR A 243 34.75 4.49 6.17
C TYR A 243 35.99 3.67 5.81
N ARG A 244 35.86 2.56 5.09
CA ARG A 244 37.02 1.77 4.63
C ARG A 244 37.88 2.53 3.63
N ILE A 245 37.25 3.29 2.72
CA ILE A 245 37.98 4.13 1.77
C ILE A 245 38.83 5.17 2.53
N LEU A 246 38.26 5.80 3.55
CA LEU A 246 38.95 6.78 4.39
C LEU A 246 40.05 6.16 5.28
N GLU A 247 39.87 4.91 5.73
CA GLU A 247 40.91 4.12 6.43
C GLU A 247 42.12 3.77 5.54
N GLY A 248 41.97 3.83 4.22
CA GLY A 248 43.04 3.56 3.25
C GLY A 248 42.85 2.27 2.49
N ALA A 249 41.76 2.21 1.74
CA ALA A 249 41.54 1.24 0.68
C ALA A 249 42.54 1.42 -0.47
N ASP A 250 42.22 0.90 -1.66
CA ASP A 250 43.08 1.07 -2.82
C ASP A 250 43.17 2.55 -3.28
N PRO A 251 44.29 2.95 -3.92
CA PRO A 251 44.47 4.31 -4.41
C PRO A 251 43.38 4.86 -5.32
N GLY A 252 42.71 4.01 -6.10
CA GLY A 252 41.61 4.41 -6.96
C GLY A 252 40.41 4.88 -6.14
N SER A 253 40.02 4.09 -5.15
CA SER A 253 38.90 4.41 -4.24
C SER A 253 39.14 5.70 -3.43
N CYS A 254 40.35 5.90 -2.89
CA CYS A 254 40.68 7.12 -2.15
C CYS A 254 40.64 8.38 -3.04
N LEU A 255 41.13 8.28 -4.28
CA LEU A 255 41.08 9.38 -5.25
C LEU A 255 39.66 9.62 -5.80
N TRP A 256 38.83 8.59 -5.87
CA TRP A 256 37.40 8.75 -6.15
C TRP A 256 36.75 9.57 -5.04
N LEU A 257 36.89 9.17 -3.77
CA LEU A 257 36.32 9.90 -2.63
C LEU A 257 36.84 11.35 -2.57
N ALA A 258 38.12 11.56 -2.87
CA ALA A 258 38.74 12.89 -2.90
C ALA A 258 38.21 13.83 -3.98
N GLN A 259 37.62 13.30 -5.06
CA GLN A 259 36.96 14.09 -6.10
C GLN A 259 35.46 14.24 -5.82
N THR A 260 34.81 13.18 -5.33
CA THR A 260 33.37 13.14 -5.11
C THR A 260 32.94 14.04 -3.96
N LEU A 261 33.61 13.99 -2.81
CA LEU A 261 33.24 14.80 -1.64
C LEU A 261 33.21 16.31 -1.95
N PRO A 262 34.26 16.91 -2.54
CA PRO A 262 34.20 18.33 -2.91
C PRO A 262 33.15 18.66 -3.97
N ALA A 263 32.90 17.76 -4.93
CA ALA A 263 31.87 17.98 -5.95
C ALA A 263 30.46 18.00 -5.34
N VAL A 264 30.19 17.08 -4.41
CA VAL A 264 28.93 17.05 -3.66
C VAL A 264 28.79 18.29 -2.78
N VAL A 265 29.83 18.68 -2.03
CA VAL A 265 29.78 19.90 -1.20
C VAL A 265 29.54 21.16 -2.04
N ALA A 266 30.21 21.28 -3.20
CA ALA A 266 30.00 22.42 -4.10
C ALA A 266 28.57 22.45 -4.66
N TRP A 267 28.01 21.29 -5.02
CA TRP A 267 26.62 21.19 -5.43
C TRP A 267 25.65 21.52 -4.30
N MET A 268 25.88 21.00 -3.10
CA MET A 268 25.07 21.30 -1.91
C MET A 268 25.03 22.79 -1.63
N GLN A 269 26.18 23.47 -1.69
CA GLN A 269 26.27 24.92 -1.51
C GLN A 269 25.53 25.69 -2.61
N ALA A 270 25.64 25.24 -3.87
CA ALA A 270 24.97 25.89 -4.99
C ALA A 270 23.44 25.67 -4.98
N ALA A 271 23.00 24.50 -4.56
CA ALA A 271 21.59 24.11 -4.48
C ALA A 271 20.93 24.47 -3.13
N GLY A 272 21.73 24.89 -2.13
CA GLY A 272 21.26 25.32 -0.82
C GLY A 272 20.88 24.19 0.15
N PHE A 273 21.44 22.98 0.00
CA PHE A 273 21.17 21.83 0.85
C PHE A 273 22.18 21.66 1.99
N GLY A 274 21.70 21.33 3.20
CA GLY A 274 22.51 20.89 4.32
C GLY A 274 22.67 19.36 4.38
N THR A 275 23.64 18.84 5.15
CA THR A 275 23.84 17.39 5.32
C THR A 275 22.66 16.73 6.03
N GLY A 276 22.13 17.37 7.07
CA GLY A 276 20.95 16.85 7.79
C GLY A 276 19.71 16.73 6.90
N GLU A 277 19.45 17.74 6.05
CA GLU A 277 18.32 17.71 5.10
C GLU A 277 18.47 16.58 4.09
N LEU A 278 19.67 16.34 3.57
CA LEU A 278 19.92 15.24 2.64
C LEU A 278 19.83 13.88 3.32
N ILE A 279 20.28 13.75 4.57
CA ILE A 279 20.10 12.54 5.37
C ILE A 279 18.62 12.23 5.54
N GLU A 280 17.78 13.23 5.80
CA GLU A 280 16.33 13.06 5.92
C GLU A 280 15.71 12.64 4.58
N ILE A 281 16.05 13.32 3.48
CA ILE A 281 15.54 13.03 2.13
C ILE A 281 15.96 11.62 1.66
N LEU A 282 17.20 11.20 1.94
CA LEU A 282 17.71 9.88 1.57
C LEU A 282 17.34 8.80 2.61
N GLY A 283 16.86 9.23 3.78
CA GLY A 283 16.56 8.44 4.98
C GLY A 283 17.71 7.55 5.41
N SER A 284 18.91 8.14 5.49
CA SER A 284 20.15 7.52 5.93
C SER A 284 20.44 7.90 7.39
N GLY A 285 19.75 7.26 8.32
CA GLY A 285 19.90 7.51 9.75
C GLY A 285 19.31 6.39 10.60
N ARG A 286 19.94 6.09 11.73
CA ARG A 286 19.53 5.04 12.68
C ARG A 286 18.24 5.47 13.42
N GLN A 287 17.14 4.77 13.14
CA GLN A 287 16.08 4.37 14.10
C GLN A 287 15.36 5.44 14.95
N ALA A 288 15.63 6.74 14.76
CA ALA A 288 15.07 7.83 15.57
C ALA A 288 13.65 8.25 15.18
N ASP A 289 13.02 7.58 14.22
CA ASP A 289 11.78 8.02 13.56
C ASP A 289 10.50 7.31 13.99
N ASP A 290 10.60 6.23 14.77
CA ASP A 290 9.42 5.41 15.09
C ASP A 290 8.42 6.20 15.96
N ALA A 291 8.88 7.07 16.88
CA ALA A 291 8.00 7.83 17.77
C ALA A 291 7.22 8.96 17.05
N ASP A 292 7.89 9.74 16.19
CA ASP A 292 7.23 10.78 15.40
C ASP A 292 6.30 10.15 14.36
N GLN A 293 6.71 9.04 13.75
CA GLN A 293 5.86 8.28 12.84
C GLN A 293 4.62 7.72 13.55
N VAL A 294 4.77 7.12 14.74
CA VAL A 294 3.63 6.66 15.54
C VAL A 294 2.67 7.80 15.84
N THR A 295 3.17 9.00 16.17
CA THR A 295 2.33 10.18 16.43
C THR A 295 1.49 10.58 15.21
N VAL A 296 2.10 10.58 14.00
CA VAL A 296 1.38 10.87 12.75
C VAL A 296 0.35 9.79 12.45
N LEU A 297 0.69 8.50 12.61
CA LEU A 297 -0.22 7.38 12.35
C LEU A 297 -1.37 7.30 13.36
N ALA A 298 -1.13 7.62 14.64
CA ALA A 298 -2.18 7.74 15.64
C ALA A 298 -3.13 8.91 15.34
N SER A 299 -2.59 10.03 14.85
CA SER A 299 -3.42 11.16 14.39
C SER A 299 -4.25 10.78 13.15
N LEU A 300 -3.70 9.94 12.27
CA LEU A 300 -4.40 9.42 11.09
C LEU A 300 -5.57 8.53 11.50
N ASP A 301 -5.38 7.61 12.44
CA ASP A 301 -6.44 6.77 13.00
C ASP A 301 -7.59 7.62 13.58
N GLN A 302 -7.27 8.56 14.48
CA GLN A 302 -8.25 9.45 15.11
C GLN A 302 -9.02 10.29 14.09
N ARG A 303 -8.33 10.84 13.09
CA ARG A 303 -8.97 11.63 12.04
C ARG A 303 -9.83 10.76 11.15
N PHE A 304 -9.35 9.58 10.77
CA PHE A 304 -10.05 8.67 9.87
C PHE A 304 -11.33 8.10 10.50
N ALA A 305 -11.34 7.84 11.80
CA ALA A 305 -12.53 7.39 12.53
C ALA A 305 -13.75 8.32 12.34
N THR A 306 -13.52 9.61 12.05
CA THR A 306 -14.60 10.60 11.80
C THR A 306 -15.17 10.58 10.38
N VAL A 307 -14.45 9.96 9.43
CA VAL A 307 -14.79 9.92 7.99
C VAL A 307 -14.90 8.48 7.45
N ALA A 308 -14.75 7.48 8.32
CA ALA A 308 -14.99 6.08 8.01
C ALA A 308 -16.40 5.88 7.43
N LEU A 309 -16.57 4.89 6.55
CA LEU A 309 -17.88 4.49 6.10
C LEU A 309 -18.74 4.10 7.31
N ALA A 310 -19.87 4.79 7.47
CA ALA A 310 -20.75 4.62 8.61
C ALA A 310 -22.22 4.85 8.18
N PRO A 311 -23.20 4.24 8.87
CA PRO A 311 -24.63 4.39 8.58
C PRO A 311 -25.09 5.85 8.54
N GLY A 312 -24.55 6.70 9.43
CA GLY A 312 -24.89 8.11 9.52
C GLY A 312 -24.61 8.91 8.23
N MET A 313 -23.80 8.39 7.31
CA MET A 313 -23.51 9.02 6.01
C MET A 313 -24.73 9.03 5.07
N PHE A 314 -25.65 8.08 5.24
CA PHE A 314 -26.84 7.92 4.42
C PHE A 314 -28.12 8.42 5.09
N GLN A 315 -28.08 8.73 6.38
CA GLN A 315 -29.24 9.18 7.13
C GLN A 315 -29.71 10.57 6.65
N GLY A 316 -31.00 10.68 6.33
CA GLY A 316 -31.58 11.91 5.78
C GLY A 316 -33.09 11.90 5.73
N GLU A 317 -33.68 12.76 4.90
CA GLU A 317 -35.15 12.79 4.70
C GLU A 317 -35.67 11.52 4.02
N ARG A 318 -34.85 10.91 3.14
CA ARG A 318 -35.22 9.71 2.39
C ARG A 318 -34.95 8.42 3.16
N PHE A 319 -33.81 8.34 3.83
CA PHE A 319 -33.39 7.16 4.58
C PHE A 319 -33.40 7.48 6.08
N GLY A 320 -34.33 6.86 6.81
CA GLY A 320 -34.30 6.85 8.26
C GLY A 320 -33.10 6.05 8.79
N GLU A 321 -32.96 5.99 10.11
CA GLU A 321 -31.85 5.30 10.79
C GLU A 321 -31.66 3.85 10.32
N ARG A 322 -32.73 3.06 10.28
CA ARG A 322 -32.70 1.67 9.79
C ARG A 322 -32.32 1.59 8.31
N ALA A 323 -32.99 2.36 7.45
CA ALA A 323 -32.73 2.31 6.00
C ALA A 323 -31.27 2.68 5.69
N ALA A 324 -30.71 3.64 6.44
CA ALA A 324 -29.30 4.01 6.35
C ALA A 324 -28.35 2.90 6.81
N GLN A 325 -28.71 2.15 7.86
CA GLN A 325 -28.00 0.95 8.30
C GLN A 325 -28.00 -0.15 7.23
N VAL A 326 -29.17 -0.49 6.66
CA VAL A 326 -29.28 -1.50 5.60
C VAL A 326 -28.46 -1.11 4.37
N VAL A 327 -28.52 0.17 3.97
CA VAL A 327 -27.71 0.69 2.87
C VAL A 327 -26.23 0.53 3.17
N HIS A 328 -25.79 0.91 4.38
CA HIS A 328 -24.41 0.76 4.82
C HIS A 328 -23.95 -0.70 4.76
N ASP A 329 -24.71 -1.64 5.32
CA ASP A 329 -24.29 -3.04 5.45
C ASP A 329 -24.15 -3.73 4.08
N ILE A 330 -25.06 -3.43 3.15
CA ILE A 330 -24.99 -3.94 1.77
C ILE A 330 -23.77 -3.36 1.04
N LEU A 331 -23.50 -2.07 1.20
CA LEU A 331 -22.34 -1.42 0.57
C LEU A 331 -21.01 -1.89 1.18
N ALA A 332 -20.95 -2.08 2.51
CA ALA A 332 -19.78 -2.59 3.22
C ALA A 332 -19.45 -4.05 2.86
N ALA A 333 -20.44 -4.81 2.40
CA ALA A 333 -20.26 -6.17 1.88
C ALA A 333 -19.77 -6.23 0.42
N CYS A 334 -19.53 -5.09 -0.23
CA CYS A 334 -19.10 -4.99 -1.63
C CYS A 334 -17.62 -4.55 -1.76
N PRO A 335 -16.63 -5.42 -1.47
CA PRO A 335 -15.20 -5.08 -1.57
C PRO A 335 -14.73 -4.87 -3.02
N ASP A 336 -15.58 -5.23 -3.97
CA ASP A 336 -15.31 -5.20 -5.39
C ASP A 336 -15.88 -3.90 -5.99
N GLY A 337 -15.30 -2.75 -5.65
CA GLY A 337 -15.65 -1.44 -6.26
C GLY A 337 -16.57 -0.53 -5.43
N VAL A 338 -16.77 -0.82 -4.14
CA VAL A 338 -17.38 0.14 -3.20
C VAL A 338 -16.46 0.40 -2.01
N VAL A 339 -16.00 -0.66 -1.35
CA VAL A 339 -15.07 -0.58 -0.21
C VAL A 339 -13.76 -1.29 -0.50
N SER A 340 -12.74 -1.05 0.32
CA SER A 340 -11.47 -1.77 0.23
C SER A 340 -11.66 -3.24 0.57
N ALA A 341 -10.97 -4.12 -0.18
CA ALA A 341 -10.87 -5.53 0.18
C ALA A 341 -10.04 -5.77 1.46
N ARG A 342 -9.29 -4.75 1.93
CA ARG A 342 -8.47 -4.80 3.15
C ARG A 342 -9.25 -4.37 4.39
N ASP A 343 -10.19 -3.44 4.25
CA ASP A 343 -11.02 -2.91 5.33
C ASP A 343 -12.32 -2.26 4.80
N SER A 344 -13.48 -2.70 5.28
CA SER A 344 -14.78 -2.22 4.79
C SER A 344 -15.10 -0.76 5.17
N ARG A 345 -14.37 -0.16 6.11
CA ARG A 345 -14.51 1.26 6.48
C ARG A 345 -13.93 2.20 5.42
N VAL A 346 -13.04 1.70 4.56
CA VAL A 346 -12.32 2.47 3.54
C VAL A 346 -13.04 2.38 2.20
N LEU A 347 -13.30 3.52 1.56
CA LEU A 347 -14.02 3.62 0.29
C LEU A 347 -13.10 3.43 -0.92
N ARG A 348 -13.53 2.58 -1.87
CA ARG A 348 -12.86 2.29 -3.14
C ARG A 348 -13.88 2.20 -4.25
N LEU A 349 -14.26 3.37 -4.79
CA LEU A 349 -15.39 3.50 -5.68
C LEU A 349 -15.02 3.22 -7.14
N ASP A 350 -15.67 2.22 -7.72
CA ASP A 350 -15.89 2.11 -9.16
C ASP A 350 -17.30 2.66 -9.45
N PRO A 351 -17.46 3.68 -10.31
CA PRO A 351 -18.75 4.35 -10.51
C PRO A 351 -19.89 3.40 -10.91
N ASP A 352 -19.62 2.43 -11.78
CA ASP A 352 -20.62 1.50 -12.29
C ASP A 352 -21.00 0.46 -11.22
N ARG A 353 -20.00 -0.04 -10.48
CA ARG A 353 -20.24 -1.02 -9.40
C ARG A 353 -20.87 -0.37 -8.18
N ALA A 354 -20.49 0.86 -7.82
CA ALA A 354 -21.12 1.61 -6.75
C ALA A 354 -22.59 1.93 -7.07
N ALA A 355 -22.91 2.29 -8.31
CA ALA A 355 -24.30 2.48 -8.72
C ALA A 355 -25.11 1.17 -8.67
N ALA A 356 -24.50 0.03 -9.06
CA ALA A 356 -25.13 -1.28 -8.95
C ALA A 356 -25.39 -1.68 -7.49
N ALA A 357 -24.40 -1.53 -6.62
CA ALA A 357 -24.53 -1.84 -5.20
C ALA A 357 -25.55 -0.92 -4.49
N ALA A 358 -25.60 0.36 -4.87
CA ALA A 358 -26.62 1.29 -4.38
C ALA A 358 -28.03 0.90 -4.84
N TYR A 359 -28.19 0.42 -6.08
CA TYR A 359 -29.46 -0.13 -6.56
C TYR A 359 -29.89 -1.36 -5.77
N ASP A 360 -28.96 -2.29 -5.53
CA ASP A 360 -29.22 -3.50 -4.74
C ASP A 360 -29.59 -3.15 -3.29
N ALA A 361 -28.93 -2.14 -2.71
CA ALA A 361 -29.24 -1.61 -1.39
C ALA A 361 -30.66 -1.04 -1.30
N VAL A 362 -31.05 -0.19 -2.24
CA VAL A 362 -32.39 0.43 -2.28
C VAL A 362 -33.48 -0.61 -2.48
N THR A 363 -33.28 -1.54 -3.42
CA THR A 363 -34.28 -2.58 -3.70
C THR A 363 -34.36 -3.63 -2.59
N SER A 364 -33.34 -3.75 -1.74
CA SER A 364 -33.33 -4.67 -0.60
C SER A 364 -33.83 -4.06 0.72
N LEU A 365 -34.22 -2.78 0.76
CA LEU A 365 -34.66 -2.10 2.00
C LEU A 365 -35.79 -2.82 2.76
N GLY A 366 -36.68 -3.49 2.04
CA GLY A 366 -37.80 -4.24 2.63
C GLY A 366 -37.52 -5.74 2.82
N VAL A 367 -36.32 -6.21 2.52
CA VAL A 367 -35.88 -7.56 2.92
C VAL A 367 -35.63 -7.53 4.41
N ILE A 368 -36.32 -8.42 5.12
CA ILE A 368 -36.26 -8.56 6.56
C ILE A 368 -35.26 -9.65 6.89
N VAL A 369 -34.26 -9.28 7.70
CA VAL A 369 -33.21 -10.18 8.19
C VAL A 369 -33.21 -10.21 9.72
N ALA A 370 -32.51 -11.17 10.31
CA ALA A 370 -32.42 -11.25 11.78
C ALA A 370 -31.94 -9.93 12.40
N ASP A 371 -30.95 -9.29 11.78
CA ASP A 371 -30.37 -8.02 12.27
C ASP A 371 -31.39 -6.87 12.37
N ASP A 372 -32.55 -6.94 11.71
CA ASP A 372 -33.62 -5.95 11.90
C ASP A 372 -34.25 -5.98 13.30
N PHE A 373 -34.04 -7.08 14.03
CA PHE A 373 -34.61 -7.37 15.35
C PHE A 373 -33.58 -7.37 16.48
N THR A 374 -32.32 -7.04 16.19
CA THR A 374 -31.28 -6.85 17.22
C THR A 374 -31.32 -5.41 17.75
N GLY A 375 -30.92 -5.20 19.01
CA GLY A 375 -30.83 -3.87 19.62
C GLY A 375 -32.16 -3.15 19.88
N ILE A 376 -33.31 -3.82 19.71
CA ILE A 376 -34.65 -3.26 19.94
C ILE A 376 -35.31 -3.74 21.24
N GLY A 377 -34.51 -4.36 22.13
CA GLY A 377 -34.94 -4.81 23.46
C GLY A 377 -35.61 -6.19 23.50
N LEU A 378 -35.65 -6.93 22.38
CA LEU A 378 -36.27 -8.26 22.34
C LEU A 378 -35.45 -9.33 23.09
N GLY A 379 -34.12 -9.20 23.15
CA GLY A 379 -33.24 -10.14 23.84
C GLY A 379 -33.14 -9.91 25.35
N GLU A 380 -33.57 -8.78 25.90
CA GLU A 380 -33.38 -8.43 27.33
C GLU A 380 -33.90 -9.52 28.28
N ARG A 381 -35.09 -10.05 28.02
CA ARG A 381 -35.69 -11.15 28.80
C ARG A 381 -34.88 -12.43 28.71
N THR A 382 -34.33 -12.75 27.53
CA THR A 382 -33.49 -13.93 27.30
C THR A 382 -32.10 -13.74 27.92
N ALA A 383 -31.51 -12.55 27.85
CA ALA A 383 -30.23 -12.23 28.48
C ALA A 383 -30.28 -12.37 30.00
N GLY A 384 -31.33 -11.82 30.63
CA GLY A 384 -31.62 -12.03 32.04
C GLY A 384 -31.80 -13.51 32.40
N LYS A 385 -32.44 -14.29 31.50
CA LYS A 385 -32.62 -15.73 31.70
C LYS A 385 -31.31 -16.50 31.56
N ILE A 386 -30.44 -16.16 30.61
CA ILE A 386 -29.10 -16.75 30.48
C ILE A 386 -28.31 -16.53 31.78
N PHE A 387 -28.30 -15.30 32.29
CA PHE A 387 -27.64 -14.98 33.56
C PHE A 387 -28.19 -15.80 34.73
N ALA A 388 -29.51 -15.82 34.93
CA ALA A 388 -30.15 -16.60 35.98
C ALA A 388 -29.81 -18.09 35.86
N GLN A 389 -29.79 -18.62 34.64
CA GLN A 389 -29.52 -20.01 34.36
C GLN A 389 -28.06 -20.39 34.66
N LEU A 390 -27.11 -19.49 34.37
CA LEU A 390 -25.71 -19.66 34.75
C LEU A 390 -25.52 -19.66 36.27
N VAL A 391 -26.34 -18.92 37.01
CA VAL A 391 -26.38 -18.97 38.49
C VAL A 391 -26.96 -20.32 38.96
N PHE A 392 -28.06 -20.79 38.37
CA PHE A 392 -28.67 -22.09 38.74
C PHE A 392 -27.77 -23.28 38.44
N CYS A 393 -27.00 -23.27 37.35
CA CYS A 393 -26.03 -24.32 37.03
C CYS A 393 -24.68 -24.15 37.75
N GLY A 394 -24.54 -23.13 38.60
CA GLY A 394 -23.35 -22.88 39.42
C GLY A 394 -22.12 -22.38 38.64
N ARG A 395 -22.31 -21.86 37.42
CA ARG A 395 -21.24 -21.28 36.60
C ARG A 395 -21.00 -19.81 36.91
N LEU A 396 -22.04 -19.11 37.36
CA LEU A 396 -21.92 -17.82 38.02
C LEU A 396 -22.32 -17.95 39.49
N ARG A 397 -21.70 -17.16 40.35
CA ARG A 397 -22.17 -16.94 41.72
C ARG A 397 -23.35 -15.95 41.71
N ALA A 398 -24.06 -15.84 42.83
CA ALA A 398 -25.18 -14.92 42.97
C ALA A 398 -24.81 -13.43 42.80
N ASP A 399 -23.53 -13.08 42.93
CA ASP A 399 -22.98 -11.74 42.66
C ASP A 399 -22.49 -11.56 41.22
N GLY A 400 -22.72 -12.54 40.34
CA GLY A 400 -22.31 -12.50 38.93
C GLY A 400 -20.87 -12.96 38.67
N ARG A 401 -20.13 -13.38 39.71
CA ARG A 401 -18.73 -13.77 39.55
C ARG A 401 -18.58 -15.15 38.91
N LEU A 402 -17.76 -15.26 37.86
CA LEU A 402 -17.47 -16.50 37.15
C LEU A 402 -16.80 -17.55 38.04
N VAL A 403 -17.27 -18.80 37.91
CA VAL A 403 -16.66 -19.99 38.50
C VAL A 403 -15.83 -20.68 37.43
N THR A 404 -14.51 -20.53 37.51
CA THR A 404 -13.55 -21.04 36.52
C THR A 404 -13.20 -22.53 36.69
N GLU A 405 -13.54 -23.11 37.84
CA GLU A 405 -13.31 -24.53 38.12
C GLU A 405 -14.15 -25.43 37.18
N ASP A 406 -13.52 -26.45 36.60
CA ASP A 406 -14.14 -27.41 35.67
C ASP A 406 -14.89 -26.75 34.49
N MET A 407 -14.36 -25.64 33.96
CA MET A 407 -14.93 -24.99 32.78
C MET A 407 -14.89 -25.93 31.56
N PRO A 408 -16.01 -26.08 30.82
CA PRO A 408 -16.06 -26.99 29.69
C PRO A 408 -15.07 -26.61 28.59
N VAL A 409 -14.34 -27.61 28.06
CA VAL A 409 -13.34 -27.42 26.98
C VAL A 409 -13.93 -27.63 25.60
N THR A 410 -15.10 -28.28 25.49
CA THR A 410 -15.79 -28.48 24.21
C THR A 410 -17.03 -27.60 24.13
N ASP A 411 -17.39 -27.18 22.92
CA ASP A 411 -18.45 -26.19 22.66
C ASP A 411 -19.84 -26.69 23.05
N HIS A 412 -20.00 -27.98 23.30
CA HIS A 412 -21.26 -28.60 23.74
C HIS A 412 -21.21 -29.08 25.19
N GLY A 413 -20.15 -28.69 25.93
CA GLY A 413 -19.95 -29.11 27.30
C GLY A 413 -20.66 -28.23 28.33
N LEU A 414 -21.14 -27.04 27.95
CA LEU A 414 -21.98 -26.20 28.80
C LEU A 414 -23.43 -26.67 28.70
N ARG A 415 -24.04 -26.99 29.85
CA ARG A 415 -25.47 -27.25 29.94
C ARG A 415 -26.11 -26.09 30.67
N LEU A 416 -26.81 -25.23 29.93
CA LEU A 416 -27.53 -24.10 30.51
C LEU A 416 -28.73 -24.63 31.33
N GLU A 417 -29.63 -25.39 30.73
CA GLU A 417 -30.89 -25.78 31.41
C GLU A 417 -30.96 -27.26 31.84
N ARG A 418 -31.70 -27.50 32.93
CA ARG A 418 -32.16 -28.84 33.30
C ARG A 418 -33.40 -29.22 32.48
N ASP A 419 -33.66 -30.52 32.40
CA ASP A 419 -34.81 -31.05 31.67
C ASP A 419 -35.97 -31.36 32.62
N PHE A 420 -37.05 -30.59 32.52
CA PHE A 420 -38.28 -30.71 33.29
C PHE A 420 -39.44 -31.31 32.48
N GLU A 421 -39.18 -31.79 31.26
CA GLU A 421 -40.20 -32.28 30.33
C GLU A 421 -41.09 -33.37 30.94
N SER A 422 -40.50 -34.26 31.75
CA SER A 422 -41.24 -35.32 32.46
C SER A 422 -42.28 -34.80 33.46
N PHE A 423 -42.18 -33.55 33.89
CA PHE A 423 -43.11 -32.92 34.84
C PHE A 423 -44.20 -32.10 34.15
N ARG A 424 -44.17 -31.93 32.82
CA ARG A 424 -45.10 -31.05 32.08
C ARG A 424 -46.57 -31.29 32.40
N GLU A 425 -47.05 -32.52 32.24
CA GLU A 425 -48.48 -32.82 32.48
C GLU A 425 -48.89 -32.63 33.95
N LEU A 426 -48.01 -32.97 34.89
CA LEU A 426 -48.27 -32.83 36.32
C LEU A 426 -48.28 -31.35 36.73
N LEU A 427 -47.35 -30.57 36.20
CA LEU A 427 -47.25 -29.13 36.44
C LEU A 427 -48.43 -28.37 35.83
N PHE A 428 -48.85 -28.71 34.60
CA PHE A 428 -50.02 -28.12 33.96
C PHE A 428 -51.28 -28.30 34.81
N LYS A 429 -51.52 -29.51 35.31
CA LYS A 429 -52.64 -29.83 36.20
C LYS A 429 -52.53 -29.13 37.55
N LEU A 430 -51.31 -29.03 38.09
CA LEU A 430 -51.05 -28.34 39.36
C LEU A 430 -51.38 -26.85 39.25
N VAL A 431 -50.87 -26.17 38.23
CA VAL A 431 -51.14 -24.73 37.99
C VAL A 431 -52.65 -24.49 37.80
N ASN A 432 -53.35 -25.33 37.02
CA ASN A 432 -54.81 -25.25 36.85
C ASN A 432 -55.57 -25.46 38.19
N SER A 433 -55.11 -26.37 39.04
CA SER A 433 -55.75 -26.63 40.33
C SER A 433 -55.62 -25.46 41.30
N VAL A 434 -54.44 -24.80 41.30
CA VAL A 434 -54.16 -23.64 42.15
C VAL A 434 -54.88 -22.41 41.62
N SER A 435 -54.88 -22.16 40.30
CA SER A 435 -55.57 -21.01 39.68
C SER A 435 -57.08 -21.01 39.93
N ASN A 436 -57.70 -22.18 40.13
CA ASN A 436 -59.12 -22.32 40.48
C ASN A 436 -59.44 -22.09 41.97
N GLY A 437 -58.44 -22.09 42.86
CA GLY A 437 -58.62 -22.04 44.32
C GLY A 437 -58.04 -20.80 45.02
N THR A 438 -56.83 -20.41 44.64
CA THR A 438 -56.06 -19.28 45.19
C THR A 438 -55.35 -18.62 44.02
N SER A 439 -55.68 -17.37 43.71
CA SER A 439 -55.22 -16.65 42.50
C SER A 439 -53.70 -16.41 42.40
N ALA A 440 -52.89 -16.99 43.29
CA ALA A 440 -51.44 -16.89 43.33
C ALA A 440 -50.80 -18.29 43.49
N PHE A 441 -49.74 -18.54 42.73
CA PHE A 441 -48.92 -19.73 42.66
C PHE A 441 -47.53 -19.40 43.21
N TYR A 442 -47.09 -20.11 44.25
CA TYR A 442 -45.83 -19.85 44.94
C TYR A 442 -44.81 -20.98 44.73
N PRO A 443 -43.50 -20.73 44.94
CA PRO A 443 -42.47 -21.76 44.81
C PRO A 443 -42.75 -23.00 45.69
N SER A 444 -43.39 -22.82 46.85
CA SER A 444 -43.78 -23.92 47.75
C SER A 444 -44.80 -24.89 47.15
N ASP A 445 -45.58 -24.46 46.15
CA ASP A 445 -46.57 -25.31 45.50
C ASP A 445 -45.91 -26.37 44.61
N LEU A 446 -44.70 -26.09 44.09
CA LEU A 446 -43.90 -27.04 43.30
C LEU A 446 -43.41 -28.23 44.12
N ALA A 447 -43.34 -28.11 45.46
CA ALA A 447 -43.03 -29.24 46.34
C ALA A 447 -44.04 -30.41 46.18
N GLY A 448 -45.25 -30.11 45.71
CA GLY A 448 -46.29 -31.10 45.41
C GLY A 448 -45.99 -32.03 44.22
N LEU A 449 -45.03 -31.68 43.36
CA LEU A 449 -44.63 -32.50 42.20
C LEU A 449 -43.78 -33.72 42.59
N GLY A 450 -43.04 -33.63 43.71
CA GLY A 450 -42.16 -34.67 44.21
C GLY A 450 -40.91 -34.92 43.35
N GLY A 451 -39.77 -35.18 43.98
CA GLY A 451 -38.53 -35.55 43.28
C GLY A 451 -37.71 -34.39 42.70
N LEU A 452 -38.07 -33.14 42.99
CA LEU A 452 -37.30 -31.93 42.67
C LEU A 452 -36.54 -31.42 43.90
N THR A 453 -35.27 -31.09 43.75
CA THR A 453 -34.48 -30.34 44.77
C THR A 453 -34.96 -28.89 44.87
N ASP A 454 -34.60 -28.19 45.95
CA ASP A 454 -34.97 -26.78 46.13
C ASP A 454 -34.45 -25.89 44.98
N GLU A 455 -33.25 -26.18 44.48
CA GLU A 455 -32.67 -25.51 43.29
C GLU A 455 -33.46 -25.81 42.01
N GLN A 456 -33.93 -27.06 41.84
CA GLN A 456 -34.74 -27.45 40.69
C GLN A 456 -36.15 -26.81 40.75
N GLN A 457 -36.71 -26.65 41.95
CA GLN A 457 -37.97 -25.92 42.14
C GLN A 457 -37.80 -24.43 41.83
N ALA A 458 -36.70 -23.81 42.27
CA ALA A 458 -36.41 -22.42 41.97
C ALA A 458 -36.24 -22.17 40.46
N GLU A 459 -35.47 -23.03 39.77
CA GLU A 459 -35.28 -22.98 38.31
C GLU A 459 -36.60 -23.17 37.56
N LEU A 460 -37.42 -24.16 37.96
CA LEU A 460 -38.71 -24.43 37.33
C LEU A 460 -39.72 -23.30 37.57
N TYR A 461 -39.72 -22.69 38.77
CA TYR A 461 -40.54 -21.51 39.06
C TYR A 461 -40.12 -20.30 38.20
N ASP A 462 -38.82 -20.06 38.08
CA ASP A 462 -38.26 -19.01 37.23
C ASP A 462 -38.56 -19.27 35.73
N ASN A 463 -38.66 -20.53 35.27
CA ASN A 463 -39.13 -20.85 33.92
C ASN A 463 -40.60 -20.44 33.70
N LEU A 464 -41.46 -20.61 34.71
CA LEU A 464 -42.87 -20.19 34.61
C LEU A 464 -43.01 -18.67 34.53
N ILE A 465 -42.18 -17.92 35.26
CA ILE A 465 -42.10 -16.46 35.15
C ILE A 465 -41.57 -16.06 33.77
N HIS A 466 -40.49 -16.70 33.32
CA HIS A 466 -39.85 -16.40 32.04
C HIS A 466 -40.81 -16.56 30.85
N HIS A 467 -41.62 -17.62 30.82
CA HIS A 467 -42.65 -17.85 29.80
C HIS A 467 -43.92 -17.02 30.02
N GLY A 468 -43.96 -16.21 31.07
CA GLY A 468 -45.08 -15.33 31.38
C GLY A 468 -46.34 -16.05 31.82
N TYR A 469 -46.27 -17.32 32.24
CA TYR A 469 -47.42 -18.07 32.76
C TYR A 469 -47.83 -17.58 34.15
N ILE A 470 -46.86 -17.09 34.93
CA ILE A 470 -47.05 -16.41 36.20
C ILE A 470 -46.25 -15.10 36.22
N ASP A 471 -46.73 -14.10 36.95
CA ASP A 471 -45.97 -12.86 37.18
C ASP A 471 -45.00 -12.99 38.38
N ALA A 472 -44.21 -11.94 38.63
CA ALA A 472 -43.25 -11.91 39.73
C ALA A 472 -43.90 -12.02 41.13
N ASP A 473 -45.18 -11.65 41.25
CA ASP A 473 -45.97 -11.76 42.49
C ASP A 473 -46.62 -13.16 42.64
N GLY A 474 -46.46 -14.03 41.64
CA GLY A 474 -47.00 -15.39 41.58
C GLY A 474 -48.40 -15.48 40.97
N THR A 475 -48.98 -14.39 40.44
CA THR A 475 -50.31 -14.42 39.83
C THR A 475 -50.27 -15.15 38.49
N VAL A 476 -51.19 -16.09 38.26
CA VAL A 476 -51.33 -16.77 36.97
C VAL A 476 -51.92 -15.79 35.95
N THR A 477 -51.14 -15.43 34.93
CA THR A 477 -51.47 -14.38 33.95
C THR A 477 -52.54 -14.85 32.94
N SER A 478 -52.54 -16.14 32.61
CA SER A 478 -53.43 -16.75 31.61
C SER A 478 -54.19 -17.97 32.16
N PRO A 479 -55.13 -17.80 33.11
CA PRO A 479 -55.86 -18.93 33.70
C PRO A 479 -56.66 -19.75 32.67
N ALA A 480 -57.12 -19.11 31.59
CA ALA A 480 -57.84 -19.78 30.51
C ALA A 480 -56.96 -20.75 29.71
N PHE A 481 -55.64 -20.51 29.61
CA PHE A 481 -54.70 -21.41 28.94
C PHE A 481 -54.64 -22.77 29.64
N PHE A 482 -54.59 -22.75 30.97
CA PHE A 482 -54.51 -23.95 31.81
C PHE A 482 -55.85 -24.69 31.98
N ALA A 483 -56.97 -24.05 31.63
CA ALA A 483 -58.29 -24.66 31.68
C ALA A 483 -58.59 -25.57 30.48
N ASP A 484 -57.86 -25.42 29.39
CA ASP A 484 -58.00 -26.20 28.16
C ASP A 484 -56.92 -27.29 28.06
N GLU A 485 -57.33 -28.56 28.09
CA GLU A 485 -56.40 -29.70 28.05
C GLU A 485 -55.61 -29.80 26.74
N GLU A 486 -56.09 -29.22 25.63
CA GLU A 486 -55.36 -29.22 24.36
C GLU A 486 -54.07 -28.37 24.42
N ASN A 487 -54.01 -27.39 25.34
CA ASN A 487 -52.84 -26.54 25.54
C ASN A 487 -51.71 -27.23 26.32
N ALA A 488 -51.96 -28.39 26.93
CA ALA A 488 -50.92 -29.12 27.66
C ALA A 488 -49.71 -29.47 26.78
N GLY A 489 -49.91 -29.69 25.47
CA GLY A 489 -48.82 -29.91 24.52
C GLY A 489 -48.04 -28.66 24.13
N ARG A 490 -48.61 -27.47 24.36
CA ARG A 490 -48.01 -26.16 24.08
C ARG A 490 -47.34 -25.55 25.32
N PHE A 491 -47.53 -26.15 26.50
CA PHE A 491 -47.01 -25.67 27.76
C PHE A 491 -45.48 -25.88 27.88
N MET A 492 -44.74 -24.78 27.97
CA MET A 492 -43.28 -24.78 28.05
C MET A 492 -42.78 -24.86 29.50
N VAL A 493 -41.98 -25.88 29.80
CA VAL A 493 -41.44 -26.12 31.16
C VAL A 493 -39.93 -25.89 31.29
N ASN A 494 -39.21 -25.91 30.17
CA ASN A 494 -37.79 -25.59 30.08
C ASN A 494 -37.63 -24.19 29.46
N ALA A 495 -36.52 -23.49 29.72
CA ALA A 495 -36.29 -22.13 29.24
C ALA A 495 -36.10 -22.06 27.71
N GLY A 496 -35.60 -23.13 27.08
CA GLY A 496 -35.29 -23.18 25.67
C GLY A 496 -34.00 -22.41 25.34
N LEU A 497 -32.94 -22.65 26.10
CA LEU A 497 -31.62 -22.02 25.93
C LEU A 497 -30.54 -23.00 25.45
N SER A 498 -30.89 -24.28 25.25
CA SER A 498 -29.93 -25.32 24.90
C SER A 498 -29.11 -25.03 23.63
N ASP A 499 -29.71 -24.37 22.65
CA ASP A 499 -29.09 -23.90 21.40
C ASP A 499 -28.08 -22.76 21.60
N LEU A 500 -28.19 -22.00 22.70
CA LEU A 500 -27.33 -20.85 23.01
C LEU A 500 -26.11 -21.22 23.84
N ALA A 501 -26.04 -22.44 24.35
CA ALA A 501 -24.94 -22.88 25.19
C ALA A 501 -23.54 -22.71 24.55
N PRO A 502 -23.33 -22.95 23.23
CA PRO A 502 -22.04 -22.68 22.60
C PRO A 502 -21.66 -21.20 22.62
N ALA A 503 -22.57 -20.32 22.18
CA ALA A 503 -22.31 -18.88 22.12
C ALA A 503 -22.07 -18.26 23.51
N VAL A 504 -22.84 -18.69 24.52
CA VAL A 504 -22.62 -18.27 25.91
C VAL A 504 -21.27 -18.77 26.43
N LEU A 505 -20.88 -20.01 26.10
CA LEU A 505 -19.59 -20.55 26.51
C LEU A 505 -18.42 -19.79 25.87
N ASP A 506 -18.57 -19.37 24.61
CA ASP A 506 -17.58 -18.56 23.90
C ASP A 506 -17.42 -17.19 24.56
N GLU A 507 -18.50 -16.53 24.98
CA GLU A 507 -18.43 -15.26 25.71
C GLU A 507 -17.68 -15.40 27.05
N LEU A 508 -18.00 -16.44 27.82
CA LEU A 508 -17.29 -16.72 29.08
C LEU A 508 -15.79 -16.95 28.86
N ARG A 509 -15.41 -17.66 27.79
CA ARG A 509 -14.01 -17.92 27.44
C ARG A 509 -13.31 -16.69 26.89
N ALA A 510 -13.99 -15.88 26.08
CA ALA A 510 -13.47 -14.65 25.52
C ALA A 510 -13.05 -13.69 26.64
N ARG A 511 -13.86 -13.58 27.69
CA ARG A 511 -13.52 -12.78 28.89
C ARG A 511 -12.31 -13.32 29.65
N MET A 512 -12.17 -14.65 29.74
CA MET A 512 -10.99 -15.31 30.34
C MET A 512 -9.71 -15.06 29.51
N GLU A 513 -9.78 -15.16 28.19
CA GLU A 513 -8.65 -14.87 27.31
C GLU A 513 -8.33 -13.37 27.25
N ARG A 514 -9.32 -12.49 27.35
CA ARG A 514 -9.11 -11.04 27.49
C ARG A 514 -8.30 -10.74 28.74
N PHE A 515 -8.67 -11.29 29.90
CA PHE A 515 -7.86 -11.16 31.11
C PHE A 515 -6.46 -11.73 30.92
N ARG A 516 -6.29 -12.81 30.14
CA ARG A 516 -4.96 -13.37 29.85
C ARG A 516 -4.10 -12.42 29.03
N LEU A 517 -4.65 -11.81 27.98
CA LEU A 517 -3.94 -10.94 27.03
C LEU A 517 -3.73 -9.51 27.53
N GLU A 518 -4.61 -9.02 28.41
CA GLU A 518 -4.58 -7.62 28.87
C GLU A 518 -3.25 -7.22 29.52
N ARG A 519 -2.62 -6.15 29.05
CA ARG A 519 -1.39 -5.62 29.65
C ARG A 519 -1.74 -4.80 30.89
N VAL A 520 -1.57 -5.40 32.07
CA VAL A 520 -1.77 -4.70 33.34
C VAL A 520 -0.46 -4.05 33.77
N THR A 521 -0.43 -2.72 33.76
CA THR A 521 0.73 -1.94 34.24
C THR A 521 0.76 -1.91 35.77
N LEU A 522 1.95 -2.03 36.37
CA LEU A 522 2.11 -1.90 37.82
C LEU A 522 1.68 -0.49 38.25
N ASP A 523 0.65 -0.39 39.09
CA ASP A 523 0.22 0.89 39.64
C ASP A 523 1.07 1.21 40.89
N PRO A 524 1.86 2.30 40.87
CA PRO A 524 2.66 2.70 42.02
C PRO A 524 1.85 2.94 43.31
N GLU A 525 0.57 3.30 43.20
CA GLU A 525 -0.28 3.63 44.34
C GLU A 525 -0.57 2.44 45.26
N ILE A 526 -0.46 1.20 44.75
CA ILE A 526 -0.71 -0.02 45.54
C ILE A 526 0.28 -0.17 46.72
N PHE A 527 1.43 0.52 46.67
CA PHE A 527 2.44 0.49 47.73
C PHE A 527 2.39 1.72 48.67
N ALA A 528 1.45 2.64 48.47
CA ALA A 528 1.39 3.92 49.20
C ALA A 528 1.38 3.76 50.73
N GLU A 529 0.80 2.66 51.25
CA GLU A 529 0.71 2.36 52.68
C GLU A 529 2.09 2.25 53.37
N ARG A 530 3.13 1.85 52.63
CA ARG A 530 4.47 1.56 53.19
C ARG A 530 5.54 2.59 52.82
N ARG A 531 5.23 3.61 52.02
CA ARG A 531 6.17 4.66 51.56
C ARG A 531 7.50 4.07 51.05
N LEU A 532 7.41 3.00 50.26
CA LEU A 532 8.57 2.40 49.61
C LEU A 532 9.07 3.33 48.49
N ASP A 533 10.36 3.23 48.15
CA ASP A 533 10.88 3.86 46.93
C ASP A 533 10.40 3.04 45.73
N VAL A 534 9.29 3.47 45.13
CA VAL A 534 8.59 2.69 44.10
C VAL A 534 9.37 2.63 42.79
N ALA A 535 10.17 3.64 42.48
CA ALA A 535 11.01 3.65 41.27
C ALA A 535 12.09 2.55 41.37
N LEU A 536 12.78 2.49 42.51
CA LEU A 536 13.81 1.48 42.77
C LEU A 536 13.23 0.07 42.91
N LEU A 537 12.01 -0.05 43.47
CA LEU A 537 11.28 -1.33 43.53
C LEU A 537 10.87 -1.82 42.12
N ALA A 538 10.37 -0.93 41.27
CA ALA A 538 9.97 -1.24 39.90
C ALA A 538 11.17 -1.68 39.04
N GLU A 539 12.31 -1.00 39.16
CA GLU A 539 13.58 -1.42 38.54
C GLU A 539 13.99 -2.82 39.01
N GLY A 540 13.86 -3.10 40.31
CA GLY A 540 14.13 -4.43 40.88
C GLY A 540 13.19 -5.51 40.34
N LEU A 541 11.90 -5.22 40.19
CA LEU A 541 10.92 -6.16 39.66
C LEU A 541 11.13 -6.42 38.15
N HIS A 542 11.46 -5.38 37.38
CA HIS A 542 11.82 -5.48 35.97
C HIS A 542 13.10 -6.31 35.78
N PHE A 543 14.16 -6.03 36.55
CA PHE A 543 15.42 -6.79 36.49
C PHE A 543 15.24 -8.29 36.77
N ASN A 544 14.29 -8.64 37.65
CA ASN A 544 13.98 -10.04 37.98
C ASN A 544 12.92 -10.67 37.05
N GLY A 545 12.49 -9.97 35.99
CA GLY A 545 11.59 -10.48 34.96
C GLY A 545 10.12 -10.58 35.38
N TYR A 546 9.71 -9.91 36.45
CA TYR A 546 8.29 -9.83 36.85
C TYR A 546 7.52 -8.75 36.09
N LEU A 547 8.25 -7.73 35.60
CA LEU A 547 7.73 -6.68 34.73
C LEU A 547 8.43 -6.71 33.37
N ASP A 548 7.73 -6.39 32.29
CA ASP A 548 8.29 -6.19 30.96
C ASP A 548 8.95 -4.80 30.82
N GLU A 549 9.48 -4.49 29.62
CA GLU A 549 10.15 -3.21 29.31
C GLU A 549 9.25 -1.98 29.46
N THR A 550 7.93 -2.17 29.45
CA THR A 550 6.93 -1.10 29.61
C THR A 550 6.44 -0.94 31.04
N GLY A 551 6.89 -1.80 31.96
CA GLY A 551 6.45 -1.81 33.36
C GLY A 551 5.16 -2.59 33.62
N ALA A 552 4.71 -3.41 32.67
CA ALA A 552 3.55 -4.28 32.82
C ALA A 552 3.93 -5.67 33.33
N TYR A 553 3.02 -6.36 34.00
CA TYR A 553 3.27 -7.70 34.54
C TYR A 553 3.56 -8.71 33.41
N ALA A 554 4.77 -9.30 33.40
CA ALA A 554 5.24 -10.15 32.32
C ALA A 554 4.52 -11.52 32.24
N ASP A 555 4.27 -12.16 33.39
CA ASP A 555 3.53 -13.43 33.47
C ASP A 555 2.60 -13.43 34.71
N LYS A 556 1.34 -13.06 34.47
CA LYS A 556 0.29 -13.00 35.51
C LYS A 556 0.00 -14.36 36.13
N ALA A 557 0.08 -15.44 35.35
CA ALA A 557 -0.20 -16.79 35.82
C ALA A 557 0.93 -17.32 36.73
N ALA A 558 2.20 -17.08 36.34
CA ALA A 558 3.34 -17.39 37.19
C ALA A 558 3.31 -16.55 38.48
N LEU A 559 2.94 -15.27 38.39
CA LEU A 559 2.86 -14.38 39.55
C LEU A 559 1.79 -14.84 40.56
N ALA A 560 0.62 -15.27 40.08
CA ALA A 560 -0.46 -15.77 40.93
C ALA A 560 -0.02 -16.98 41.78
N GLY A 561 0.78 -17.88 41.21
CA GLY A 561 1.33 -19.07 41.89
C GLY A 561 2.59 -18.82 42.74
N LEU A 562 3.21 -17.64 42.64
CA LEU A 562 4.48 -17.34 43.30
C LEU A 562 4.33 -17.32 44.84
N ARG A 563 5.29 -17.89 45.57
CA ARG A 563 5.33 -17.82 47.04
C ARG A 563 6.20 -16.65 47.49
N PRO A 564 5.94 -16.03 48.66
CA PRO A 564 6.73 -14.90 49.15
C PRO A 564 8.24 -15.17 49.27
N ASP A 565 8.65 -16.42 49.49
CA ASP A 565 10.07 -16.80 49.59
C ASP A 565 10.75 -17.02 48.23
N ASP A 566 9.96 -17.15 47.16
CA ASP A 566 10.44 -17.29 45.78
C ASP A 566 10.45 -15.93 45.04
N LEU A 567 9.97 -14.85 45.68
CA LEU A 567 9.99 -13.49 45.12
C LEU A 567 11.39 -12.88 45.26
N ALA A 568 12.09 -12.68 44.15
CA ALA A 568 13.38 -12.01 44.10
C ALA A 568 13.21 -10.48 44.16
N LEU A 569 13.77 -9.84 45.18
CA LEU A 569 13.77 -8.39 45.36
C LEU A 569 15.17 -7.91 45.79
N PRO A 570 15.52 -6.64 45.53
CA PRO A 570 16.68 -6.01 46.16
C PRO A 570 16.66 -6.15 47.69
N LEU A 571 17.86 -6.27 48.30
CA LEU A 571 18.02 -6.58 49.73
C LEU A 571 17.29 -5.60 50.66
N GLU A 572 17.14 -4.35 50.23
CA GLU A 572 16.42 -3.29 50.96
C GLU A 572 14.90 -3.51 51.03
N PHE A 573 14.31 -4.22 50.06
CA PHE A 573 12.89 -4.55 50.01
C PHE A 573 12.57 -5.97 50.51
N TYR A 574 13.60 -6.79 50.79
CA TYR A 574 13.45 -8.17 51.27
C TYR A 574 12.55 -8.33 52.52
N PRO A 575 12.55 -7.41 53.51
CA PRO A 575 11.60 -7.44 54.64
C PRO A 575 10.14 -7.25 54.23
N HIS A 576 9.90 -6.60 53.09
CA HIS A 576 8.58 -6.23 52.57
C HIS A 576 8.04 -7.21 51.52
N ARG A 577 8.80 -8.26 51.15
CA ARG A 577 8.45 -9.20 50.06
C ARG A 577 7.03 -9.76 50.12
N ARG A 578 6.51 -10.03 51.31
CA ARG A 578 5.13 -10.52 51.50
C ARG A 578 4.11 -9.43 51.17
N PHE A 579 4.32 -8.22 51.67
CA PHE A 579 3.46 -7.07 51.37
C PHE A 579 3.49 -6.74 49.87
N VAL A 580 4.68 -6.73 49.25
CA VAL A 580 4.84 -6.44 47.82
C VAL A 580 4.10 -7.47 46.98
N LEU A 581 4.31 -8.77 47.25
CA LEU A 581 3.62 -9.84 46.52
C LEU A 581 2.10 -9.79 46.73
N ASP A 582 1.66 -9.58 47.97
CA ASP A 582 0.23 -9.52 48.30
C ASP A 582 -0.45 -8.32 47.60
N ALA A 583 0.20 -7.15 47.53
CA ALA A 583 -0.30 -5.97 46.84
C ALA A 583 -0.37 -6.18 45.31
N MET A 584 0.67 -6.75 44.70
CA MET A 584 0.68 -7.08 43.26
C MET A 584 -0.43 -8.10 42.93
N LYS A 585 -0.57 -9.15 43.75
CA LYS A 585 -1.66 -10.13 43.60
C LYS A 585 -3.03 -9.51 43.79
N GLN A 586 -3.17 -8.55 44.71
CA GLN A 586 -4.43 -7.85 44.94
C GLN A 586 -4.80 -6.94 43.77
N GLN A 587 -3.83 -6.27 43.14
CA GLN A 587 -4.07 -5.49 41.92
C GLN A 587 -4.57 -6.40 40.79
N LEU A 588 -3.88 -7.52 40.53
CA LEU A 588 -4.28 -8.49 39.52
C LEU A 588 -5.65 -9.12 39.83
N ALA A 589 -5.91 -9.45 41.10
CA ALA A 589 -7.21 -9.97 41.53
C ALA A 589 -8.34 -8.93 41.39
N GLY A 590 -8.02 -7.64 41.46
CA GLY A 590 -8.96 -6.55 41.19
C GLY A 590 -9.39 -6.53 39.72
N VAL A 591 -8.42 -6.54 38.81
CA VAL A 591 -8.66 -6.60 37.36
C VAL A 591 -9.35 -7.90 36.96
N GLU A 592 -8.94 -9.04 37.52
CA GLU A 592 -9.60 -10.34 37.32
C GLU A 592 -11.04 -10.31 37.80
N ALA A 593 -11.31 -9.76 38.99
CA ALA A 593 -12.66 -9.67 39.52
C ALA A 593 -13.55 -8.76 38.67
N GLU A 594 -13.02 -7.65 38.17
CA GLU A 594 -13.73 -6.76 37.25
C GLU A 594 -14.09 -7.47 35.95
N LEU A 595 -13.13 -8.15 35.30
CA LEU A 595 -13.40 -8.87 34.06
C LEU A 595 -14.28 -10.11 34.25
N TYR A 596 -14.20 -10.81 35.38
CA TYR A 596 -14.95 -12.05 35.63
C TYR A 596 -16.31 -11.82 36.28
N THR A 597 -16.71 -10.57 36.50
CA THR A 597 -18.05 -10.25 36.97
C THR A 597 -18.93 -10.01 35.75
N PHE A 598 -19.91 -10.89 35.58
CA PHE A 598 -20.92 -10.78 34.55
C PHE A 598 -22.21 -10.21 35.13
N THR A 599 -22.95 -9.53 34.29
CA THR A 599 -24.32 -9.06 34.48
C THR A 599 -25.19 -9.67 33.38
N ALA A 600 -26.49 -9.40 33.39
CA ALA A 600 -27.36 -9.80 32.29
C ALA A 600 -26.96 -9.10 30.97
N ASP A 601 -26.47 -7.85 31.04
CA ASP A 601 -26.14 -7.04 29.87
C ASP A 601 -24.97 -7.63 29.06
N ASP A 602 -24.07 -8.37 29.72
CA ASP A 602 -22.96 -9.07 29.05
C ASP A 602 -23.44 -10.19 28.10
N PHE A 603 -24.69 -10.65 28.26
CA PHE A 603 -25.30 -11.64 27.37
C PHE A 603 -26.35 -11.04 26.43
N ALA A 604 -26.48 -9.71 26.41
CA ALA A 604 -27.48 -9.02 25.59
C ALA A 604 -27.29 -9.31 24.11
N GLU A 605 -26.06 -9.27 23.59
CA GLU A 605 -25.78 -9.51 22.17
C GLU A 605 -26.12 -10.95 21.76
N VAL A 606 -25.67 -11.93 22.53
CA VAL A 606 -25.97 -13.36 22.31
C VAL A 606 -27.48 -13.61 22.35
N ALA A 607 -28.18 -12.97 23.30
CA ALA A 607 -29.63 -13.09 23.43
C ALA A 607 -30.38 -12.40 22.28
N ASP A 608 -29.97 -11.20 21.89
CA ASP A 608 -30.58 -10.45 20.80
C ASP A 608 -30.48 -11.20 19.48
N GLN A 609 -29.28 -11.70 19.13
CA GLN A 609 -29.07 -12.49 17.90
C GLN A 609 -29.94 -13.76 17.90
N ALA A 610 -30.02 -14.45 19.04
CA ALA A 610 -30.85 -15.64 19.21
C ALA A 610 -32.34 -15.36 19.03
N VAL A 611 -32.83 -14.31 19.69
CA VAL A 611 -34.25 -13.94 19.65
C VAL A 611 -34.61 -13.43 18.26
N ALA A 612 -33.75 -12.62 17.64
CA ALA A 612 -33.88 -12.19 16.26
C ALA A 612 -34.04 -13.35 15.28
N GLN A 613 -33.17 -14.37 15.37
CA GLN A 613 -33.28 -15.55 14.52
C GLN A 613 -34.60 -16.31 14.76
N ARG A 614 -35.02 -16.44 16.03
CA ARG A 614 -36.30 -17.08 16.38
C ARG A 614 -37.52 -16.30 15.85
N VAL A 615 -37.42 -14.97 15.79
CA VAL A 615 -38.46 -14.12 15.17
C VAL A 615 -38.53 -14.42 13.67
N ILE A 616 -37.40 -14.46 12.97
CA ILE A 616 -37.34 -14.84 11.55
C ILE A 616 -37.98 -16.21 11.32
N ASP A 617 -37.59 -17.22 12.11
CA ASP A 617 -38.13 -18.58 11.98
C ASP A 617 -39.64 -18.66 12.21
N ALA A 618 -40.20 -17.77 13.06
CA ALA A 618 -41.64 -17.68 13.32
C ALA A 618 -42.40 -16.93 12.22
N LEU A 619 -41.73 -16.04 11.50
CA LEU A 619 -42.30 -15.22 10.44
C LEU A 619 -42.22 -15.90 9.06
N GLU A 620 -41.12 -16.59 8.77
CA GLU A 620 -40.86 -17.22 7.47
C GLU A 620 -41.88 -18.33 7.16
N GLY A 621 -42.41 -18.31 5.93
CA GLY A 621 -43.43 -19.26 5.47
C GLY A 621 -44.85 -18.99 5.97
N VAL A 622 -45.04 -18.06 6.91
CA VAL A 622 -46.37 -17.61 7.39
C VAL A 622 -46.66 -16.18 6.95
N TYR A 623 -45.76 -15.25 7.27
CA TYR A 623 -45.87 -13.83 6.95
C TYR A 623 -44.82 -13.37 5.93
N LEU A 624 -43.68 -14.07 5.87
CA LEU A 624 -42.59 -13.78 4.93
C LEU A 624 -42.46 -14.87 3.87
N ASP A 625 -42.12 -14.44 2.66
CA ASP A 625 -41.66 -15.31 1.57
C ASP A 625 -40.33 -14.75 1.04
N GLY A 626 -39.23 -15.46 1.31
CA GLY A 626 -37.90 -15.00 0.92
C GLY A 626 -37.49 -13.70 1.61
N GLY A 627 -37.86 -13.55 2.89
CA GLY A 627 -37.58 -12.36 3.69
C GLY A 627 -38.47 -11.14 3.39
N ARG A 628 -39.49 -11.23 2.53
CA ARG A 628 -40.43 -10.11 2.27
C ARG A 628 -41.83 -10.42 2.75
N VAL A 629 -42.54 -9.39 3.21
CA VAL A 629 -43.93 -9.52 3.66
C VAL A 629 -44.83 -9.93 2.50
N SER A 630 -45.44 -11.10 2.62
CA SER A 630 -46.32 -11.72 1.61
C SER A 630 -47.76 -11.90 2.07
N ALA A 631 -48.02 -11.77 3.38
CA ALA A 631 -49.36 -11.87 3.98
C ALA A 631 -49.72 -10.61 4.80
N GLY A 632 -51.01 -10.42 5.05
CA GLY A 632 -51.50 -9.34 5.90
C GLY A 632 -50.97 -9.44 7.33
N LEU A 633 -50.56 -8.30 7.91
CA LEU A 633 -50.02 -8.21 9.27
C LEU A 633 -51.13 -8.05 10.34
N ASP A 634 -52.40 -8.01 9.93
CA ASP A 634 -53.54 -7.86 10.84
C ASP A 634 -53.68 -9.07 11.76
N GLY A 635 -53.51 -8.85 13.06
CA GLY A 635 -53.58 -9.92 14.06
C GLY A 635 -52.34 -10.82 14.12
N LEU A 636 -51.16 -10.30 13.73
CA LEU A 636 -49.88 -11.01 13.77
C LEU A 636 -49.65 -11.72 15.12
N THR A 637 -49.22 -12.98 15.04
CA THR A 637 -48.83 -13.81 16.19
C THR A 637 -47.55 -14.57 15.89
N LEU A 638 -46.62 -14.59 16.85
CA LEU A 638 -45.33 -15.31 16.78
C LEU A 638 -45.38 -16.64 17.56
N GLY A 639 -46.57 -17.09 17.96
CA GLY A 639 -46.76 -18.25 18.82
C GLY A 639 -46.48 -17.97 20.31
N ASP A 640 -46.54 -19.02 21.14
CA ASP A 640 -46.52 -18.89 22.62
C ASP A 640 -45.14 -18.57 23.22
N ARG A 641 -44.09 -18.50 22.40
CA ARG A 641 -42.72 -18.19 22.82
C ARG A 641 -42.47 -16.70 23.06
N PHE A 642 -43.33 -15.86 22.49
CA PHE A 642 -43.21 -14.41 22.52
C PHE A 642 -44.39 -13.80 23.27
N SER A 643 -44.10 -12.76 24.04
CA SER A 643 -45.14 -11.97 24.72
C SER A 643 -45.91 -11.11 23.71
N ALA A 644 -47.07 -10.61 24.13
CA ALA A 644 -47.85 -9.66 23.32
C ALA A 644 -47.09 -8.35 23.08
N GLU A 645 -46.25 -7.93 24.03
CA GLU A 645 -45.42 -6.73 23.92
C GLU A 645 -44.28 -6.94 22.91
N GLU A 646 -43.57 -8.07 22.99
CA GLU A 646 -42.53 -8.47 22.02
C GLU A 646 -43.13 -8.58 20.60
N THR A 647 -44.32 -9.18 20.49
CA THR A 647 -45.06 -9.30 19.22
C THR A 647 -45.41 -7.92 18.65
N ALA A 648 -45.80 -6.96 19.48
CA ALA A 648 -46.09 -5.59 19.05
C ALA A 648 -44.84 -4.84 18.58
N VAL A 649 -43.70 -5.06 19.22
CA VAL A 649 -42.39 -4.51 18.80
C VAL A 649 -42.00 -5.06 17.42
N VAL A 650 -42.14 -6.37 17.21
CA VAL A 650 -41.89 -7.02 15.91
C VAL A 650 -42.84 -6.47 14.84
N ALA A 651 -44.13 -6.36 15.12
CA ALA A 651 -45.11 -5.81 14.18
C ALA A 651 -44.80 -4.35 13.80
N ALA A 652 -44.38 -3.53 14.76
CA ALA A 652 -43.96 -2.15 14.50
C ALA A 652 -42.70 -2.08 13.63
N ARG A 653 -41.74 -3.00 13.85
CA ARG A 653 -40.52 -3.12 13.04
C ARG A 653 -40.84 -3.55 11.60
N LEU A 654 -41.67 -4.58 11.41
CA LEU A 654 -42.13 -5.01 10.08
C LEU A 654 -42.86 -3.88 9.32
N ALA A 655 -43.72 -3.13 10.01
CA ALA A 655 -44.39 -1.98 9.43
C ALA A 655 -43.42 -0.83 9.06
N ALA A 656 -42.28 -0.72 9.73
CA ALA A 656 -41.21 0.19 9.31
C ALA A 656 -40.54 -0.31 8.02
N CYS A 657 -40.16 -1.60 7.94
CA CYS A 657 -39.56 -2.18 6.74
C CYS A 657 -40.44 -2.01 5.49
N VAL A 658 -41.75 -2.26 5.62
CA VAL A 658 -42.71 -2.08 4.50
C VAL A 658 -42.80 -0.62 4.07
N ARG A 659 -42.75 0.33 5.01
CA ARG A 659 -42.76 1.77 4.68
C ARG A 659 -41.49 2.22 3.97
N ASP A 660 -40.34 1.69 4.36
CA ASP A 660 -39.04 2.03 3.76
C ASP A 660 -38.97 1.59 2.28
N GLU A 661 -39.52 0.41 1.94
CA GLU A 661 -39.51 -0.09 0.56
C GLU A 661 -40.62 0.45 -0.34
N GLN A 662 -41.73 0.93 0.23
CA GLN A 662 -42.93 1.34 -0.51
C GLN A 662 -42.65 2.28 -1.70
N PRO A 663 -41.75 3.30 -1.60
CA PRO A 663 -41.49 4.22 -2.72
C PRO A 663 -40.74 3.59 -3.91
N TYR A 664 -40.16 2.40 -3.73
CA TYR A 664 -39.21 1.78 -4.67
C TYR A 664 -39.77 0.54 -5.36
N ARG A 665 -41.06 0.26 -5.17
CA ARG A 665 -41.76 -0.87 -5.78
C ARG A 665 -43.12 -0.44 -6.34
N LEU A 666 -43.64 -1.23 -7.27
CA LEU A 666 -45.00 -1.03 -7.78
C LEU A 666 -46.02 -1.30 -6.66
N ASP A 667 -46.80 -0.28 -6.32
CA ASP A 667 -47.95 -0.41 -5.44
C ASP A 667 -49.10 -1.11 -6.18
N LEU A 668 -49.49 -2.29 -5.70
CA LEU A 668 -50.58 -3.07 -6.29
C LEU A 668 -51.95 -2.40 -6.07
N GLU A 669 -52.10 -1.56 -5.04
CA GLU A 669 -53.35 -0.79 -4.86
C GLU A 669 -53.48 0.33 -5.91
N ALA A 670 -52.37 0.91 -6.38
CA ALA A 670 -52.37 1.89 -7.46
C ALA A 670 -52.84 1.29 -8.80
N LEU A 671 -52.61 -0.01 -9.03
CA LEU A 671 -53.23 -0.74 -10.15
C LEU A 671 -54.77 -0.83 -9.98
N GLY A 672 -55.25 -0.86 -8.75
CA GLY A 672 -56.67 -0.80 -8.43
C GLY A 672 -57.34 0.50 -8.85
N GLU A 673 -56.66 1.63 -8.64
CA GLU A 673 -57.18 2.96 -8.97
C GLU A 673 -57.36 3.16 -10.48
N ILE A 674 -56.54 2.50 -11.29
CA ILE A 674 -56.64 2.51 -12.76
C ILE A 674 -57.65 1.47 -13.30
N GLY A 675 -58.23 0.63 -12.44
CA GLY A 675 -59.38 -0.21 -12.77
C GLY A 675 -59.20 -1.72 -12.69
N PHE A 676 -58.07 -2.23 -12.18
CA PHE A 676 -57.83 -3.66 -12.01
C PHE A 676 -58.39 -4.23 -10.69
N ASP A 677 -59.07 -5.37 -10.75
CA ASP A 677 -59.49 -6.10 -9.54
C ASP A 677 -58.33 -6.88 -8.89
N GLY A 678 -58.58 -7.53 -7.74
CA GLY A 678 -57.55 -8.25 -6.98
C GLY A 678 -56.79 -9.30 -7.79
N ASP A 679 -57.52 -10.15 -8.52
CA ASP A 679 -56.93 -11.22 -9.34
C ASP A 679 -56.22 -10.65 -10.59
N GLU A 680 -56.73 -9.55 -11.14
CA GLU A 680 -56.12 -8.85 -12.26
C GLU A 680 -54.81 -8.15 -11.88
N ARG A 681 -54.72 -7.53 -10.70
CA ARG A 681 -53.48 -6.88 -10.21
C ARG A 681 -52.31 -7.85 -10.14
N GLU A 682 -52.52 -9.03 -9.56
CA GLU A 682 -51.49 -10.08 -9.47
C GLU A 682 -51.06 -10.58 -10.85
N ARG A 683 -52.01 -10.74 -11.78
CA ARG A 683 -51.71 -11.14 -13.17
C ARG A 683 -50.90 -10.09 -13.93
N VAL A 684 -51.23 -8.81 -13.76
CA VAL A 684 -50.47 -7.70 -14.37
C VAL A 684 -49.06 -7.67 -13.82
N ALA A 685 -48.88 -7.76 -12.50
CA ALA A 685 -47.58 -7.81 -11.86
C ALA A 685 -46.74 -9.00 -12.37
N ALA A 686 -47.32 -10.21 -12.40
CA ALA A 686 -46.65 -11.41 -12.92
C ALA A 686 -46.24 -11.26 -14.40
N MET A 687 -47.06 -10.60 -15.22
CA MET A 687 -46.74 -10.34 -16.62
C MET A 687 -45.58 -9.34 -16.76
N LEU A 688 -45.52 -8.29 -15.93
CA LEU A 688 -44.43 -7.32 -15.90
C LEU A 688 -43.10 -7.95 -15.45
N VAL A 689 -43.15 -8.87 -14.49
CA VAL A 689 -41.99 -9.66 -14.05
C VAL A 689 -41.53 -10.60 -15.18
N ALA A 690 -42.45 -11.34 -15.80
CA ALA A 690 -42.14 -12.25 -16.91
C ALA A 690 -41.57 -11.52 -18.14
N ALA A 691 -42.00 -10.27 -18.37
CA ALA A 691 -41.46 -9.40 -19.42
C ALA A 691 -40.09 -8.79 -19.08
N GLY A 692 -39.59 -8.96 -17.85
CA GLY A 692 -38.32 -8.43 -17.38
C GLY A 692 -38.35 -6.94 -17.06
N HIS A 693 -39.53 -6.34 -16.85
CA HIS A 693 -39.68 -4.95 -16.42
C HIS A 693 -39.54 -4.79 -14.91
N LEU A 694 -40.10 -5.75 -14.16
CA LEU A 694 -40.00 -5.82 -12.70
C LEU A 694 -39.18 -7.03 -12.26
N ASP A 695 -38.59 -6.97 -11.07
CA ASP A 695 -38.10 -8.15 -10.35
C ASP A 695 -39.20 -8.80 -9.49
N ASN A 696 -38.86 -9.88 -8.80
CA ASN A 696 -39.81 -10.59 -7.93
C ASN A 696 -40.28 -9.75 -6.72
N GLY A 697 -39.55 -8.67 -6.38
CA GLY A 697 -39.93 -7.71 -5.35
C GLY A 697 -40.82 -6.57 -5.86
N LEU A 698 -41.21 -6.61 -7.15
CA LEU A 698 -41.95 -5.55 -7.85
C LEU A 698 -41.17 -4.23 -8.01
N ALA A 699 -39.85 -4.26 -7.87
CA ALA A 699 -39.00 -3.12 -8.21
C ALA A 699 -38.66 -3.13 -9.71
N VAL A 700 -38.49 -1.94 -10.30
CA VAL A 700 -38.09 -1.84 -11.72
C VAL A 700 -36.66 -2.33 -11.87
N ARG A 701 -36.43 -3.34 -12.72
CA ARG A 701 -35.11 -3.94 -12.91
C ARG A 701 -34.08 -2.90 -13.36
N ARG A 702 -32.83 -3.05 -12.92
CA ARG A 702 -31.73 -2.14 -13.25
C ARG A 702 -31.59 -1.87 -14.76
N GLU A 703 -31.70 -2.91 -15.59
CA GLU A 703 -31.60 -2.79 -17.06
C GLU A 703 -32.78 -2.03 -17.69
N ALA A 704 -33.89 -1.90 -16.95
CA ALA A 704 -35.10 -1.22 -17.39
C ALA A 704 -35.23 0.20 -16.81
N LEU A 705 -34.38 0.60 -15.86
CA LEU A 705 -34.43 1.92 -15.22
C LEU A 705 -34.32 3.06 -16.24
N ASP A 706 -33.36 3.00 -17.17
CA ASP A 706 -33.20 4.04 -18.19
C ASP A 706 -34.45 4.16 -19.07
N ARG A 707 -35.03 3.02 -19.44
CA ARG A 707 -36.23 2.98 -20.28
C ARG A 707 -37.42 3.62 -19.58
N PHE A 708 -37.66 3.28 -18.32
CA PHE A 708 -38.81 3.82 -17.57
C PHE A 708 -38.51 5.19 -16.96
N GLY A 709 -37.25 5.59 -16.82
CA GLY A 709 -36.86 6.93 -16.36
C GLY A 709 -37.14 8.03 -17.38
N HIS A 710 -37.20 7.70 -18.68
CA HIS A 710 -37.47 8.68 -19.74
C HIS A 710 -38.92 8.60 -20.24
N VAL A 711 -39.67 9.68 -20.04
CA VAL A 711 -41.09 9.81 -20.44
C VAL A 711 -41.32 9.54 -21.95
N GLY A 712 -40.31 9.78 -22.80
CA GLY A 712 -40.39 9.54 -24.25
C GLY A 712 -40.70 8.09 -24.62
N HIS A 713 -40.28 7.12 -23.81
CA HIS A 713 -40.52 5.69 -24.08
C HIS A 713 -41.97 5.24 -23.81
N ALA A 714 -42.81 6.10 -23.21
CA ALA A 714 -44.23 5.82 -23.03
C ALA A 714 -44.96 5.56 -24.36
N LEU A 715 -44.47 6.15 -25.46
CA LEU A 715 -45.04 5.97 -26.81
C LEU A 715 -44.73 4.60 -27.41
N GLU A 716 -43.64 3.96 -26.96
CA GLU A 716 -43.13 2.68 -27.47
C GLU A 716 -43.48 1.51 -26.52
N PHE A 717 -44.04 1.82 -25.35
CA PHE A 717 -44.43 0.82 -24.37
C PHE A 717 -45.76 0.18 -24.74
N THR A 718 -45.77 -1.15 -24.81
CA THR A 718 -46.96 -1.93 -25.15
C THR A 718 -47.11 -3.08 -24.15
N LEU A 719 -48.32 -3.30 -23.67
CA LEU A 719 -48.68 -4.43 -22.82
C LEU A 719 -49.64 -5.34 -23.61
N PRO A 720 -49.20 -6.50 -24.14
CA PRO A 720 -50.06 -7.37 -24.95
C PRO A 720 -51.33 -7.79 -24.19
N GLY A 721 -52.50 -7.55 -24.77
CA GLY A 721 -53.80 -7.85 -24.18
C GLY A 721 -54.31 -6.82 -23.15
N LEU A 722 -53.56 -5.75 -22.91
CA LEU A 722 -53.91 -4.62 -22.03
C LEU A 722 -53.46 -3.29 -22.66
N GLU A 723 -53.65 -3.15 -23.97
CA GLU A 723 -53.16 -2.01 -24.75
C GLU A 723 -53.77 -0.68 -24.27
N ASP A 724 -55.01 -0.70 -23.79
CA ASP A 724 -55.73 0.48 -23.28
C ASP A 724 -55.14 1.02 -21.97
N TYR A 725 -54.48 0.18 -21.18
CA TYR A 725 -53.87 0.52 -19.89
C TYR A 725 -52.35 0.73 -19.96
N ALA A 726 -51.74 0.49 -21.13
CA ALA A 726 -50.28 0.47 -21.26
C ALA A 726 -49.62 1.79 -20.80
N LYS A 727 -50.22 2.94 -21.11
CA LYS A 727 -49.68 4.25 -20.70
C LYS A 727 -49.82 4.49 -19.21
N ASP A 728 -50.95 4.12 -18.62
CA ASP A 728 -51.18 4.31 -17.18
C ASP A 728 -50.22 3.42 -16.37
N VAL A 729 -50.06 2.16 -16.79
CA VAL A 729 -49.06 1.24 -16.22
C VAL A 729 -47.64 1.77 -16.41
N PHE A 730 -47.31 2.33 -17.58
CA PHE A 730 -46.01 2.96 -17.81
C PHE A 730 -45.74 4.09 -16.81
N PHE A 731 -46.72 4.97 -16.52
CA PHE A 731 -46.51 6.07 -15.59
C PHE A 731 -46.38 5.62 -14.14
N LEU A 732 -47.00 4.50 -13.75
CA LEU A 732 -46.73 3.86 -12.47
C LEU A 732 -45.28 3.34 -12.39
N LEU A 733 -44.80 2.66 -13.43
CA LEU A 733 -43.41 2.19 -13.51
C LEU A 733 -42.40 3.34 -13.60
N HIS A 734 -42.74 4.42 -14.31
CA HIS A 734 -41.94 5.64 -14.41
C HIS A 734 -41.75 6.28 -13.04
N ALA A 735 -42.82 6.42 -12.25
CA ALA A 735 -42.72 6.96 -10.90
C ALA A 735 -41.76 6.13 -10.03
N VAL A 736 -41.88 4.81 -10.05
CA VAL A 736 -40.96 3.92 -9.31
C VAL A 736 -39.52 4.04 -9.81
N ALA A 737 -39.30 4.01 -11.12
CA ALA A 737 -37.97 4.11 -11.72
C ALA A 737 -37.27 5.44 -11.36
N VAL A 738 -38.00 6.56 -11.38
CA VAL A 738 -37.48 7.87 -10.96
C VAL A 738 -37.10 7.85 -9.48
N ARG A 739 -37.94 7.27 -8.62
CA ARG A 739 -37.66 7.18 -7.17
C ARG A 739 -36.43 6.35 -6.86
N ILE A 740 -36.24 5.22 -7.55
CA ILE A 740 -35.03 4.39 -7.45
C ILE A 740 -33.81 5.17 -7.94
N ALA A 741 -33.89 5.80 -9.11
CA ALA A 741 -32.77 6.56 -9.67
C ALA A 741 -32.33 7.72 -8.77
N GLU A 742 -33.28 8.45 -8.17
CA GLU A 742 -32.99 9.49 -7.18
C GLU A 742 -32.28 8.93 -5.94
N ALA A 743 -32.73 7.79 -5.43
CA ALA A 743 -32.14 7.14 -4.26
C ALA A 743 -30.72 6.64 -4.54
N VAL A 744 -30.50 6.00 -5.69
CA VAL A 744 -29.16 5.58 -6.15
C VAL A 744 -28.24 6.78 -6.30
N HIS A 745 -28.72 7.89 -6.85
CA HIS A 745 -27.94 9.13 -6.99
C HIS A 745 -27.59 9.73 -5.61
N GLU A 746 -28.52 9.71 -4.65
CA GLU A 746 -28.28 10.20 -3.29
C GLU A 746 -27.20 9.38 -2.57
N ILE A 747 -27.26 8.05 -2.68
CA ILE A 747 -26.28 7.12 -2.09
C ILE A 747 -24.91 7.27 -2.76
N THR A 748 -24.83 7.21 -4.09
CA THR A 748 -23.57 7.36 -4.82
C THR A 748 -22.94 8.73 -4.57
N GLY A 749 -23.73 9.80 -4.50
CA GLY A 749 -23.25 11.12 -4.11
C GLY A 749 -22.76 11.17 -2.66
N ALA A 750 -23.36 10.42 -1.73
CA ALA A 750 -22.87 10.31 -0.35
C ALA A 750 -21.53 9.56 -0.30
N LEU A 751 -21.40 8.45 -1.03
CA LEU A 751 -20.16 7.70 -1.18
C LEU A 751 -19.04 8.57 -1.76
N GLU A 752 -19.30 9.31 -2.84
CA GLU A 752 -18.31 10.22 -3.44
C GLU A 752 -17.84 11.30 -2.47
N ARG A 753 -18.76 11.88 -1.68
CA ARG A 753 -18.41 12.85 -0.63
C ARG A 753 -17.60 12.20 0.49
N GLY A 754 -17.96 10.99 0.90
CA GLY A 754 -17.21 10.19 1.88
C GLY A 754 -15.80 9.88 1.41
N ALA A 755 -15.64 9.41 0.17
CA ALA A 755 -14.34 9.10 -0.41
C ALA A 755 -13.42 10.34 -0.45
N ARG A 756 -13.95 11.50 -0.88
CA ARG A 756 -13.20 12.76 -0.83
C ARG A 756 -12.83 13.16 0.61
N ALA A 757 -13.73 13.00 1.56
CA ALA A 757 -13.44 13.29 2.96
C ALA A 757 -12.35 12.37 3.54
N GLN A 758 -12.28 11.11 3.09
CA GLN A 758 -11.21 10.16 3.44
C GLN A 758 -9.87 10.56 2.81
N GLU A 759 -9.88 10.98 1.55
CA GLU A 759 -8.70 11.52 0.86
C GLU A 759 -8.17 12.78 1.56
N ASP A 760 -9.05 13.74 1.87
CA ASP A 760 -8.74 14.98 2.59
C ASP A 760 -8.20 14.70 4.01
N ALA A 761 -8.77 13.71 4.71
CA ALA A 761 -8.30 13.29 6.03
C ALA A 761 -6.86 12.77 5.97
N LEU A 762 -6.52 11.95 4.97
CA LEU A 762 -5.16 11.46 4.76
C LEU A 762 -4.21 12.61 4.42
N SER A 763 -4.55 13.44 3.43
CA SER A 763 -3.67 14.53 2.98
C SER A 763 -3.43 15.56 4.08
N SER A 764 -4.47 15.93 4.84
CA SER A 764 -4.36 16.89 5.95
C SER A 764 -3.44 16.38 7.05
N VAL A 765 -3.59 15.13 7.51
CA VAL A 765 -2.74 14.57 8.59
C VAL A 765 -1.28 14.47 8.15
N LEU A 766 -1.04 14.01 6.93
CA LEU A 766 0.32 13.91 6.39
C LEU A 766 0.92 15.30 6.12
N ALA A 767 0.14 16.29 5.70
CA ALA A 767 0.59 17.67 5.54
C ALA A 767 1.05 18.30 6.86
N ASP A 768 0.27 18.10 7.93
CA ASP A 768 0.65 18.56 9.27
C ASP A 768 1.90 17.83 9.78
N GLY A 769 1.97 16.50 9.57
CA GLY A 769 3.11 15.68 9.97
C GLY A 769 4.42 16.00 9.23
N PHE A 770 4.34 16.37 7.94
CA PHE A 770 5.52 16.64 7.10
C PHE A 770 5.84 18.12 6.90
N GLY A 771 4.96 19.03 7.35
CA GLY A 771 5.17 20.48 7.23
C GLY A 771 5.13 21.01 5.79
N VAL A 772 4.35 20.38 4.91
CA VAL A 772 4.17 20.76 3.50
C VAL A 772 2.69 21.00 3.17
N PRO A 773 2.36 21.81 2.15
CA PRO A 773 0.96 22.08 1.80
C PRO A 773 0.19 20.81 1.45
N GLU A 774 -1.09 20.77 1.84
CA GLU A 774 -1.96 19.61 1.64
C GLU A 774 -2.05 19.16 0.18
N ALA A 775 -2.23 20.10 -0.76
CA ALA A 775 -2.27 19.79 -2.18
C ALA A 775 -0.96 19.18 -2.70
N THR A 776 0.19 19.60 -2.16
CA THR A 776 1.49 19.04 -2.52
C THR A 776 1.59 17.60 -2.01
N VAL A 777 1.19 17.32 -0.76
CA VAL A 777 1.18 15.96 -0.21
C VAL A 777 0.24 15.04 -0.98
N ALA A 778 -0.95 15.53 -1.36
CA ALA A 778 -1.89 14.77 -2.18
C ALA A 778 -1.26 14.35 -3.52
N ALA A 779 -0.55 15.26 -4.19
CA ALA A 779 0.18 14.96 -5.43
C ALA A 779 1.31 13.95 -5.20
N ILE A 780 2.02 14.01 -4.06
CA ILE A 780 3.06 13.04 -3.70
C ILE A 780 2.45 11.66 -3.45
N CYS A 781 1.36 11.59 -2.68
CA CYS A 781 0.62 10.35 -2.42
C CYS A 781 0.16 9.71 -3.73
N ALA A 782 -0.41 10.50 -4.65
CA ALA A 782 -0.80 10.02 -5.97
C ALA A 782 0.41 9.55 -6.80
N GLY A 783 1.53 10.28 -6.80
CA GLY A 783 2.75 9.88 -7.51
C GLY A 783 3.37 8.58 -6.98
N VAL A 784 3.34 8.37 -5.66
CA VAL A 784 3.92 7.18 -5.00
C VAL A 784 3.01 5.96 -5.12
N ALA A 785 1.70 6.12 -4.89
CA ALA A 785 0.76 5.00 -4.85
C ALA A 785 0.07 4.71 -6.20
N GLY A 786 0.13 5.64 -7.16
CA GLY A 786 -0.57 5.61 -8.45
C GLY A 786 -1.76 6.58 -8.50
N SER A 787 -2.46 6.74 -7.38
CA SER A 787 -3.56 7.68 -7.19
C SER A 787 -3.78 7.97 -5.70
N LEU A 788 -4.46 9.08 -5.37
CA LEU A 788 -4.76 9.41 -3.98
C LEU A 788 -5.68 8.37 -3.31
N PRO A 789 -6.74 7.86 -3.98
CA PRO A 789 -7.49 6.71 -3.46
C PRO A 789 -6.61 5.49 -3.14
N GLU A 790 -5.59 5.19 -3.95
CA GLU A 790 -4.71 4.05 -3.69
C GLU A 790 -3.79 4.30 -2.50
N ALA A 791 -3.38 5.56 -2.28
CA ALA A 791 -2.64 5.92 -1.08
C ALA A 791 -3.47 5.69 0.20
N VAL A 792 -4.77 6.02 0.18
CA VAL A 792 -5.71 5.71 1.29
C VAL A 792 -5.75 4.20 1.53
N ASP A 793 -5.90 3.40 0.47
CA ASP A 793 -5.98 1.93 0.55
C ASP A 793 -4.68 1.25 1.04
N VAL A 794 -3.53 1.87 0.75
CA VAL A 794 -2.23 1.37 1.16
C VAL A 794 -1.92 1.74 2.61
N LEU A 795 -2.21 2.99 3.00
CA LEU A 795 -1.77 3.56 4.27
C LEU A 795 -2.78 3.39 5.41
N VAL A 796 -4.09 3.46 5.15
CA VAL A 796 -5.10 3.52 6.22
C VAL A 796 -5.43 2.13 6.80
N PRO A 797 -5.75 1.08 6.02
CA PRO A 797 -6.15 -0.21 6.58
C PRO A 797 -5.16 -0.81 7.60
N PRO A 798 -3.83 -0.78 7.38
CA PRO A 798 -2.89 -1.31 8.37
C PRO A 798 -2.82 -0.51 9.67
N VAL A 799 -3.16 0.78 9.63
CA VAL A 799 -3.22 1.65 10.80
C VAL A 799 -4.46 1.31 11.63
N LEU A 800 -5.61 1.16 10.97
CA LEU A 800 -6.86 0.75 11.62
C LEU A 800 -6.73 -0.64 12.26
N ALA A 801 -6.14 -1.61 11.54
CA ALA A 801 -5.91 -2.94 12.06
C ALA A 801 -5.00 -2.93 13.31
N ALA A 802 -3.97 -2.09 13.33
CA ALA A 802 -3.12 -1.93 14.51
C ALA A 802 -3.89 -1.30 15.69
N ALA A 803 -4.74 -0.30 15.43
CA ALA A 803 -5.58 0.31 16.46
C ALA A 803 -6.64 -0.67 17.01
N ASP A 804 -7.25 -1.51 16.17
CA ASP A 804 -8.24 -2.50 16.60
C ASP A 804 -7.61 -3.58 17.51
N GLU A 805 -6.33 -3.93 17.31
CA GLU A 805 -5.61 -4.92 18.14
C GLU A 805 -5.26 -4.39 19.55
N THR A 806 -4.89 -3.12 19.68
CA THR A 806 -4.34 -2.55 20.93
C THR A 806 -5.16 -1.40 21.53
N GLY A 807 -6.22 -0.95 20.87
CA GLY A 807 -7.06 0.20 21.22
C GLY A 807 -6.49 1.56 20.81
N GLU A 808 -5.17 1.65 20.61
CA GLU A 808 -4.45 2.82 20.10
C GLU A 808 -3.22 2.38 19.29
N VAL A 809 -2.77 3.20 18.35
CA VAL A 809 -1.54 2.94 17.58
C VAL A 809 -0.32 3.25 18.44
N THR A 810 0.32 2.21 19.01
CA THR A 810 1.51 2.37 19.88
C THR A 810 2.83 2.17 19.15
N ASP A 811 2.82 1.47 18.02
CA ASP A 811 3.98 1.12 17.22
C ASP A 811 3.70 1.27 15.72
N VAL A 812 4.74 1.44 14.91
CA VAL A 812 4.59 1.52 13.45
C VAL A 812 4.12 0.17 12.90
N PRO A 813 2.95 0.08 12.23
CA PRO A 813 2.42 -1.17 11.69
C PRO A 813 3.47 -1.93 10.86
N ALA A 814 3.52 -3.25 11.03
CA ALA A 814 4.50 -4.11 10.34
C ALA A 814 4.26 -4.26 8.83
N ASP A 815 3.16 -3.70 8.31
CA ASP A 815 2.81 -3.76 6.90
C ASP A 815 3.90 -3.10 6.03
N PRO A 816 4.51 -3.84 5.11
CA PRO A 816 5.63 -3.35 4.31
C PRO A 816 5.20 -2.33 3.26
N HIS A 817 3.97 -2.41 2.73
CA HIS A 817 3.47 -1.46 1.74
C HIS A 817 3.27 -0.10 2.42
N LEU A 818 2.69 -0.09 3.63
CA LEU A 818 2.62 1.10 4.47
C LEU A 818 4.01 1.67 4.72
N ARG A 819 4.95 0.85 5.22
CA ARG A 819 6.31 1.31 5.56
C ARG A 819 7.09 1.81 4.34
N ALA A 820 6.86 1.24 3.16
CA ALA A 820 7.49 1.67 1.92
C ALA A 820 6.86 2.96 1.40
N ALA A 821 5.54 3.01 1.26
CA ALA A 821 4.81 4.18 0.78
C ALA A 821 5.01 5.38 1.71
N TYR A 822 4.81 5.22 3.02
CA TYR A 822 5.01 6.29 4.01
C TYR A 822 6.42 6.88 3.95
N ARG A 823 7.44 6.02 3.90
CA ARG A 823 8.83 6.45 3.79
C ARG A 823 9.13 7.20 2.49
N ARG A 824 8.57 6.76 1.36
CA ARG A 824 8.73 7.46 0.07
C ARG A 824 8.04 8.82 0.09
N ILE A 825 6.81 8.87 0.58
CA ILE A 825 6.01 10.09 0.70
C ILE A 825 6.75 11.08 1.60
N ARG A 826 7.18 10.66 2.79
CA ARG A 826 7.92 11.51 3.74
C ARG A 826 9.22 12.06 3.13
N ARG A 827 10.03 11.21 2.50
CA ARG A 827 11.30 11.61 1.87
C ARG A 827 11.09 12.60 0.73
N PHE A 828 10.11 12.34 -0.11
CA PHE A 828 9.78 13.24 -1.21
C PHE A 828 9.11 14.53 -0.72
N ALA A 829 8.34 14.49 0.37
CA ALA A 829 7.78 15.66 1.03
C ALA A 829 8.89 16.57 1.58
N ALA A 830 9.92 16.01 2.22
CA ALA A 830 11.09 16.78 2.66
C ALA A 830 11.80 17.46 1.46
N LEU A 831 11.96 16.76 0.34
CA LEU A 831 12.52 17.33 -0.88
C LEU A 831 11.64 18.43 -1.48
N ALA A 832 10.34 18.18 -1.61
CA ALA A 832 9.36 19.11 -2.16
C ALA A 832 9.25 20.38 -1.29
N GLY A 833 9.22 20.24 0.03
CA GLY A 833 9.22 21.35 0.97
C GLY A 833 10.49 22.20 0.87
N LYS A 834 11.65 21.56 0.70
CA LYS A 834 12.93 22.26 0.51
C LYS A 834 13.00 23.04 -0.80
N LEU A 835 12.51 22.44 -1.89
CA LEU A 835 12.51 23.05 -3.21
C LEU A 835 11.34 24.03 -3.43
N GLY A 836 10.34 24.03 -2.54
CA GLY A 836 9.12 24.83 -2.66
C GLY A 836 8.22 24.37 -3.80
N MET A 837 8.17 23.06 -4.05
CA MET A 837 7.42 22.48 -5.19
C MET A 837 5.92 22.60 -5.00
N ASP A 838 5.24 23.02 -6.07
CA ASP A 838 3.78 22.98 -6.13
C ASP A 838 3.26 21.60 -6.61
N PRO A 839 1.94 21.33 -6.53
CA PRO A 839 1.38 20.04 -6.92
C PRO A 839 1.61 19.66 -8.39
N ASP A 840 1.65 20.64 -9.30
CA ASP A 840 1.86 20.40 -10.73
C ASP A 840 3.32 20.00 -11.00
N GLU A 841 4.27 20.68 -10.34
CA GLU A 841 5.68 20.32 -10.39
C GLU A 841 5.96 18.92 -9.82
N VAL A 842 5.28 18.54 -8.73
CA VAL A 842 5.35 17.18 -8.18
C VAL A 842 4.83 16.16 -9.19
N ALA A 843 3.66 16.41 -9.78
CA ALA A 843 3.07 15.50 -10.76
C ALA A 843 3.99 15.30 -11.98
N VAL A 844 4.55 16.40 -12.51
CA VAL A 844 5.53 16.36 -13.62
C VAL A 844 6.79 15.58 -13.21
N ALA A 845 7.30 15.77 -11.99
CA ALA A 845 8.47 15.06 -11.51
C ALA A 845 8.25 13.53 -11.48
N PHE A 846 7.10 13.07 -10.96
CA PHE A 846 6.78 11.64 -10.94
C PHE A 846 6.55 11.07 -12.34
N GLN A 847 5.87 11.81 -13.22
CA GLN A 847 5.57 11.37 -14.59
C GLN A 847 6.82 11.32 -15.48
N ASP A 848 7.59 12.40 -15.56
CA ASP A 848 8.73 12.51 -16.49
C ASP A 848 9.93 11.71 -16.03
N GLN A 849 10.11 11.58 -14.72
CA GLN A 849 11.23 10.83 -14.17
C GLN A 849 10.88 9.39 -13.84
N ASP A 850 9.62 8.95 -13.99
CA ASP A 850 9.16 7.61 -13.58
C ASP A 850 9.77 7.21 -12.22
N LEU A 851 9.65 8.09 -11.22
CA LEU A 851 10.36 7.92 -9.95
C LEU A 851 9.95 6.62 -9.25
N THR A 852 8.68 6.24 -9.37
CA THR A 852 8.14 5.01 -8.82
C THR A 852 8.69 3.77 -9.56
N GLY A 853 8.84 3.83 -10.89
CA GLY A 853 9.43 2.76 -11.70
C GLY A 853 10.96 2.67 -11.59
N LYS A 854 11.67 3.79 -11.41
CA LYS A 854 13.14 3.83 -11.22
C LYS A 854 13.59 3.28 -9.88
N TYR A 855 12.74 3.38 -8.85
CA TYR A 855 13.03 2.90 -7.51
C TYR A 855 11.94 1.92 -7.05
N PRO A 856 11.83 0.72 -7.65
CA PRO A 856 10.82 -0.26 -7.24
C PRO A 856 11.08 -0.76 -5.81
N GLU A 857 10.05 -1.28 -5.15
CA GLU A 857 10.19 -1.85 -3.80
C GLU A 857 11.20 -2.99 -3.82
N PRO A 858 12.25 -2.97 -2.97
CA PRO A 858 13.25 -4.01 -2.97
C PRO A 858 12.67 -5.28 -2.37
N LEU A 859 12.30 -6.24 -3.21
CA LEU A 859 12.22 -7.64 -2.82
C LEU A 859 13.65 -8.11 -2.52
N GLY A 860 14.01 -8.21 -1.24
CA GLY A 860 15.37 -8.60 -0.84
C GLY A 860 15.74 -9.96 -1.41
N LEU A 861 16.85 -10.05 -2.16
CA LEU A 861 17.29 -11.31 -2.77
C LEU A 861 17.66 -12.34 -1.70
N PRO A 862 17.42 -13.65 -1.94
CA PRO A 862 17.87 -14.68 -1.03
C PRO A 862 19.41 -14.68 -0.88
N PRO A 863 19.95 -15.11 0.28
CA PRO A 863 21.39 -15.13 0.49
C PRO A 863 22.14 -15.91 -0.61
N GLY A 864 23.13 -15.27 -1.24
CA GLY A 864 23.95 -15.88 -2.30
C GLY A 864 23.32 -15.89 -3.70
N VAL A 865 22.14 -15.28 -3.88
CA VAL A 865 21.51 -15.07 -5.19
C VAL A 865 21.82 -13.64 -5.65
N GLU A 866 22.47 -13.51 -6.80
CA GLU A 866 22.87 -12.22 -7.38
C GLU A 866 22.04 -11.83 -8.61
N THR A 867 21.27 -12.78 -9.17
CA THR A 867 20.47 -12.60 -10.40
C THR A 867 19.13 -13.31 -10.27
N VAL A 868 18.10 -12.75 -10.90
CA VAL A 868 16.73 -13.30 -10.94
C VAL A 868 16.36 -13.61 -12.40
N ASP A 869 15.75 -14.77 -12.63
CA ASP A 869 15.27 -15.17 -13.95
C ASP A 869 13.82 -14.70 -14.18
N ALA A 870 12.94 -14.85 -13.18
CA ALA A 870 11.54 -14.40 -13.24
C ALA A 870 10.94 -14.15 -11.85
N VAL A 871 9.86 -13.38 -11.79
CA VAL A 871 9.07 -13.13 -10.57
C VAL A 871 7.57 -13.26 -10.89
N LEU A 872 6.82 -13.94 -10.03
CA LEU A 872 5.36 -14.09 -10.15
C LEU A 872 4.69 -13.70 -8.84
N ARG A 873 3.91 -12.62 -8.85
CA ARG A 873 2.92 -12.36 -7.79
C ARG A 873 1.67 -13.18 -8.10
N SER A 874 1.36 -14.13 -7.23
CA SER A 874 0.28 -15.09 -7.42
C SER A 874 -0.93 -14.71 -6.57
N ALA A 875 -2.13 -15.09 -7.03
CA ALA A 875 -3.39 -14.79 -6.34
C ALA A 875 -3.55 -15.53 -5.00
N ASP A 876 -2.66 -16.48 -4.70
CA ASP A 876 -2.59 -17.21 -3.42
C ASP A 876 -1.89 -16.41 -2.30
N GLY A 877 -1.59 -15.14 -2.52
CA GLY A 877 -0.94 -14.28 -1.53
C GLY A 877 0.58 -14.48 -1.43
N ASN A 878 1.20 -15.17 -2.40
CA ASN A 878 2.64 -15.36 -2.45
C ASN A 878 3.30 -14.66 -3.66
N ILE A 879 4.57 -14.31 -3.49
CA ILE A 879 5.47 -13.93 -4.58
C ILE A 879 6.48 -15.07 -4.78
N TYR A 880 6.51 -15.61 -5.98
CA TYR A 880 7.47 -16.64 -6.39
C TYR A 880 8.62 -16.00 -7.15
N LEU A 881 9.83 -16.11 -6.62
CA LEU A 881 11.06 -15.65 -7.27
C LEU A 881 11.79 -16.86 -7.84
N PHE A 882 12.10 -16.82 -9.13
CA PHE A 882 12.81 -17.87 -9.86
C PHE A 882 14.23 -17.41 -10.17
N ALA A 883 15.22 -18.24 -9.84
CA ALA A 883 16.63 -17.99 -10.14
C ALA A 883 17.37 -19.32 -10.35
N PRO A 884 18.64 -19.32 -10.80
CA PRO A 884 19.39 -20.55 -10.98
C PRO A 884 19.44 -21.39 -9.69
N GLY A 885 18.92 -22.63 -9.76
CA GLY A 885 18.87 -23.55 -8.61
C GLY A 885 17.48 -23.78 -8.01
N GLY A 886 16.45 -23.03 -8.42
CA GLY A 886 15.06 -23.28 -8.00
C GLY A 886 14.20 -22.03 -7.90
N TYR A 887 13.28 -22.04 -6.94
CA TYR A 887 12.44 -20.89 -6.63
C TYR A 887 12.37 -20.64 -5.13
N TRP A 888 12.04 -19.40 -4.76
CA TRP A 888 11.80 -18.96 -3.39
C TRP A 888 10.38 -18.41 -3.28
N VAL A 889 9.83 -18.50 -2.07
CA VAL A 889 8.48 -18.02 -1.76
C VAL A 889 8.60 -16.87 -0.78
N TYR A 890 8.01 -15.75 -1.15
CA TYR A 890 7.83 -14.60 -0.29
C TYR A 890 6.34 -14.43 -0.02
N SER A 891 6.01 -13.93 1.16
CA SER A 891 4.66 -13.44 1.40
C SER A 891 4.42 -12.19 0.56
N ALA A 892 3.33 -12.14 -0.21
CA ALA A 892 2.94 -10.94 -0.93
C ALA A 892 2.42 -9.84 0.00
N ALA A 893 2.05 -10.19 1.24
CA ALA A 893 1.61 -9.24 2.25
C ALA A 893 2.80 -8.59 2.98
N THR A 894 3.84 -9.38 3.31
CA THR A 894 4.96 -8.90 4.16
C THR A 894 6.30 -8.76 3.43
N TYR A 895 6.41 -9.19 2.17
CA TYR A 895 7.68 -9.35 1.41
C TYR A 895 8.74 -10.16 2.17
N ALA A 896 8.35 -10.89 3.21
CA ALA A 896 9.27 -11.71 3.99
C ALA A 896 9.53 -13.02 3.26
N LEU A 897 10.79 -13.42 3.23
CA LEU A 897 11.22 -14.69 2.66
C LEU A 897 10.79 -15.84 3.58
N ALA A 898 9.96 -16.75 3.08
CA ALA A 898 9.42 -17.84 3.88
C ALA A 898 10.47 -18.91 4.25
N ASP A 899 11.36 -19.27 3.31
CA ASP A 899 12.52 -20.13 3.56
C ASP A 899 13.70 -19.60 2.75
N PRO A 900 14.89 -19.38 3.34
CA PRO A 900 16.07 -18.92 2.62
C PRO A 900 16.63 -19.95 1.62
N ARG A 901 16.22 -21.22 1.69
CA ARG A 901 16.71 -22.27 0.79
C ARG A 901 15.86 -22.38 -0.49
N PRO A 902 16.49 -22.61 -1.66
CA PRO A 902 15.76 -22.81 -2.91
C PRO A 902 14.90 -24.07 -2.86
N LYS A 903 13.67 -23.97 -3.36
CA LYS A 903 12.77 -25.09 -3.62
C LYS A 903 12.88 -25.57 -5.07
N PRO A 904 12.84 -26.88 -5.35
CA PRO A 904 12.87 -27.39 -6.71
C PRO A 904 11.55 -27.10 -7.45
N LEU A 905 11.60 -26.76 -8.74
CA LEU A 905 10.41 -26.42 -9.55
C LEU A 905 9.30 -27.49 -9.51
N THR A 906 9.66 -28.75 -9.29
CA THR A 906 8.73 -29.87 -9.16
C THR A 906 7.77 -29.77 -7.97
N GLU A 907 8.14 -29.01 -6.94
CA GLU A 907 7.25 -28.70 -5.81
C GLU A 907 6.14 -27.72 -6.21
N LEU A 908 6.43 -26.76 -7.12
CA LEU A 908 5.42 -25.86 -7.65
C LEU A 908 4.45 -26.59 -8.58
N SER A 909 4.98 -27.51 -9.39
CA SER A 909 4.18 -28.44 -10.20
C SER A 909 5.02 -29.63 -10.65
N PRO A 910 4.52 -30.88 -10.53
CA PRO A 910 5.19 -32.05 -11.09
C PRO A 910 5.47 -31.95 -12.60
N ARG A 911 4.72 -31.09 -13.32
CA ARG A 911 4.89 -30.86 -14.76
C ARG A 911 6.14 -30.06 -15.11
N PHE A 912 6.80 -29.43 -14.13
CA PHE A 912 8.04 -28.69 -14.33
C PHE A 912 9.28 -29.57 -14.22
N ALA A 913 9.13 -30.89 -14.08
CA ALA A 913 10.26 -31.83 -13.97
C ALA A 913 11.22 -31.80 -15.17
N THR A 914 10.75 -31.39 -16.36
CA THR A 914 11.56 -31.29 -17.58
C THR A 914 12.11 -29.90 -17.84
N LEU A 915 11.84 -28.93 -16.96
CA LEU A 915 12.33 -27.57 -17.08
C LEU A 915 13.72 -27.43 -16.46
N ALA A 916 14.62 -26.76 -17.18
CA ALA A 916 15.91 -26.32 -16.69
C ALA A 916 15.81 -25.00 -15.90
N GLY A 917 14.77 -24.20 -16.13
CA GLY A 917 14.53 -22.92 -15.47
C GLY A 917 13.22 -22.26 -15.91
N VAL A 918 12.93 -21.07 -15.38
CA VAL A 918 11.78 -20.25 -15.76
C VAL A 918 12.29 -18.94 -16.34
N ASP A 919 11.93 -18.66 -17.60
CA ASP A 919 12.38 -17.48 -18.34
C ASP A 919 11.51 -16.25 -18.09
N ALA A 920 10.22 -16.47 -17.80
CA ALA A 920 9.27 -15.42 -17.48
C ALA A 920 8.08 -15.99 -16.71
N ALA A 921 7.47 -15.16 -15.87
CA ALA A 921 6.21 -15.48 -15.21
C ALA A 921 5.40 -14.19 -14.98
N PHE A 922 4.07 -14.27 -15.07
CA PHE A 922 3.19 -13.11 -14.89
C PHE A 922 1.75 -13.53 -14.57
N ALA A 923 0.98 -12.63 -13.96
CA ALA A 923 -0.45 -12.78 -13.73
C ALA A 923 -1.24 -11.82 -14.63
N HIS A 924 -2.32 -12.31 -15.26
CA HIS A 924 -3.24 -11.52 -16.05
C HIS A 924 -4.30 -10.85 -15.13
N PRO A 925 -4.81 -9.63 -15.42
CA PRO A 925 -5.86 -8.97 -14.63
C PRO A 925 -7.13 -9.81 -14.40
N GLY A 926 -7.38 -10.83 -15.22
CA GLY A 926 -8.50 -11.76 -15.07
C GLY A 926 -8.22 -12.94 -14.11
N GLY A 927 -7.08 -12.93 -13.39
CA GLY A 927 -6.70 -13.94 -12.39
C GLY A 927 -5.93 -15.15 -12.94
N ALA A 928 -5.72 -15.25 -14.25
CA ALA A 928 -4.96 -16.35 -14.85
C ALA A 928 -3.45 -16.07 -14.77
N GLU A 929 -2.67 -17.04 -14.30
CA GLU A 929 -1.21 -16.91 -14.15
C GLU A 929 -0.46 -17.74 -15.19
N TRP A 930 0.68 -17.25 -15.64
CA TRP A 930 1.47 -17.84 -16.72
C TRP A 930 2.92 -18.04 -16.31
N ILE A 931 3.50 -19.16 -16.75
CA ILE A 931 4.92 -19.47 -16.64
C ILE A 931 5.44 -19.84 -18.04
N VAL A 932 6.54 -19.20 -18.43
CA VAL A 932 7.35 -19.55 -19.60
C VAL A 932 8.57 -20.30 -19.09
N GLY A 933 8.53 -21.62 -19.15
CA GLY A 933 9.62 -22.50 -18.70
C GLY A 933 10.59 -22.81 -19.82
N ARG A 934 11.89 -22.83 -19.54
CA ARG A 934 12.92 -23.32 -20.46
C ARG A 934 13.09 -24.82 -20.28
N GLY A 935 12.80 -25.62 -21.30
CA GLY A 935 13.06 -27.04 -21.31
C GLY A 935 14.56 -27.36 -21.30
N VAL A 936 14.91 -28.59 -20.86
CA VAL A 936 16.29 -29.11 -20.99
C VAL A 936 16.77 -29.22 -22.44
N ASP A 937 15.85 -29.18 -23.41
CA ASP A 937 16.11 -29.11 -24.85
C ASP A 937 16.39 -27.67 -25.35
N GLY A 938 16.25 -26.66 -24.48
CA GLY A 938 16.41 -25.25 -24.80
C GLY A 938 15.18 -24.59 -25.43
N LEU A 939 14.04 -25.28 -25.54
CA LEU A 939 12.80 -24.72 -26.05
C LEU A 939 11.96 -24.10 -24.93
N SER A 940 11.15 -23.10 -25.28
CA SER A 940 10.20 -22.49 -24.33
C SER A 940 8.91 -23.32 -24.28
N HIS A 941 8.46 -23.62 -23.06
CA HIS A 941 7.20 -24.29 -22.77
C HIS A 941 6.32 -23.39 -21.92
N LEU A 942 5.06 -23.27 -22.32
CA LEU A 942 4.09 -22.36 -21.73
C LEU A 942 3.14 -23.14 -20.83
N TYR A 943 2.93 -22.63 -19.63
CA TYR A 943 2.00 -23.18 -18.66
C TYR A 943 1.09 -22.08 -18.12
N VAL A 944 -0.19 -22.41 -17.92
CA VAL A 944 -1.19 -21.51 -17.35
C VAL A 944 -1.83 -22.13 -16.11
N LYS A 945 -2.08 -21.31 -15.08
CA LYS A 945 -2.91 -21.62 -13.93
C LYS A 945 -4.17 -20.74 -14.04
N GLU A 946 -5.31 -21.36 -14.31
CA GLU A 946 -6.58 -20.65 -14.44
C GLU A 946 -7.04 -20.07 -13.07
N PRO A 947 -7.85 -19.00 -13.04
CA PRO A 947 -8.33 -18.39 -11.79
C PRO A 947 -8.98 -19.43 -10.86
N GLY A 948 -8.62 -19.43 -9.58
CA GLY A 948 -9.11 -20.39 -8.58
C GLY A 948 -8.56 -21.83 -8.71
N SER A 949 -7.74 -22.12 -9.73
CA SER A 949 -7.06 -23.40 -9.87
C SER A 949 -5.75 -23.43 -9.10
N ILE A 950 -5.44 -24.60 -8.51
CA ILE A 950 -4.12 -24.88 -7.92
C ILE A 950 -3.17 -25.59 -8.91
N ARG A 951 -3.61 -25.87 -10.15
CA ARG A 951 -2.88 -26.71 -11.11
C ARG A 951 -2.43 -25.95 -12.34
N TRP A 952 -1.16 -26.13 -12.70
CA TRP A 952 -0.55 -25.64 -13.94
C TRP A 952 -0.82 -26.58 -15.12
N ALA A 953 -1.28 -26.02 -16.24
CA ALA A 953 -1.57 -26.72 -17.48
C ALA A 953 -0.74 -26.22 -18.66
N PRO A 954 -0.15 -27.11 -19.49
CA PRO A 954 0.54 -26.69 -20.69
C PRO A 954 -0.44 -26.04 -21.66
N ARG A 955 -0.03 -24.96 -22.33
CA ARG A 955 -0.89 -24.23 -23.27
C ARG A 955 -0.09 -23.64 -24.42
N ASP A 956 -0.53 -23.89 -25.65
CA ASP A 956 0.04 -23.21 -26.81
C ASP A 956 -0.51 -21.79 -26.89
N GLN A 957 0.37 -20.79 -26.97
CA GLN A 957 0.00 -19.38 -27.11
C GLN A 957 0.92 -18.71 -28.13
N VAL A 958 0.30 -18.02 -29.10
CA VAL A 958 1.02 -17.21 -30.08
C VAL A 958 1.08 -15.78 -29.55
N TRP A 959 2.30 -15.31 -29.28
CA TRP A 959 2.59 -13.96 -28.79
C TRP A 959 2.90 -13.01 -29.96
N GLY A 960 2.77 -11.70 -29.75
CA GLY A 960 3.19 -10.69 -30.73
C GLY A 960 2.31 -10.58 -31.99
N LYS A 961 1.03 -10.98 -31.92
CA LYS A 961 0.09 -10.73 -33.04
C LYS A 961 -0.23 -9.24 -33.14
N VAL A 962 0.35 -8.57 -34.12
CA VAL A 962 0.03 -7.17 -34.44
C VAL A 962 -1.24 -7.12 -35.27
N ARG A 963 -2.20 -6.27 -34.88
CA ARG A 963 -3.35 -5.96 -35.73
C ARG A 963 -2.85 -5.22 -36.97
N ASN A 964 -2.89 -5.88 -38.12
CA ASN A 964 -2.38 -5.33 -39.37
C ASN A 964 -3.40 -5.49 -40.50
N ALA A 965 -4.13 -4.42 -40.82
CA ALA A 965 -5.05 -4.40 -41.95
C ALA A 965 -4.38 -4.59 -43.32
N PHE A 966 -3.04 -4.46 -43.41
CA PHE A 966 -2.25 -4.62 -44.64
C PHE A 966 -1.67 -6.03 -44.83
N ASP A 967 -1.90 -6.97 -43.90
CA ASP A 967 -1.44 -8.36 -44.04
C ASP A 967 -2.25 -9.11 -45.13
N ALA A 968 -3.52 -8.73 -45.32
CA ALA A 968 -4.38 -9.20 -46.40
C ALA A 968 -5.49 -8.15 -46.72
N PRO A 969 -5.13 -6.99 -47.31
CA PRO A 969 -6.08 -5.90 -47.49
C PRO A 969 -7.12 -6.24 -48.54
N ALA A 970 -8.40 -6.01 -48.24
CA ALA A 970 -9.48 -6.15 -49.22
C ALA A 970 -9.36 -5.09 -50.33
N ARG A 971 -8.94 -3.88 -49.97
CA ARG A 971 -8.54 -2.76 -50.85
C ARG A 971 -7.65 -1.78 -50.08
N ILE A 972 -6.94 -0.92 -50.80
CA ILE A 972 -6.34 0.29 -50.23
C ILE A 972 -7.36 1.42 -50.40
N ASP A 973 -7.64 2.15 -49.33
CA ASP A 973 -8.66 3.20 -49.32
C ASP A 973 -8.13 4.52 -49.87
N SER A 974 -6.91 4.92 -49.50
CA SER A 974 -6.28 6.13 -50.01
C SER A 974 -4.75 6.06 -49.95
N ALA A 975 -4.10 6.93 -50.71
CA ALA A 975 -2.66 7.17 -50.68
C ALA A 975 -2.36 8.66 -50.87
N TYR A 976 -1.41 9.21 -50.11
CA TYR A 976 -0.88 10.56 -50.40
C TYR A 976 0.62 10.66 -50.06
N VAL A 977 1.27 11.69 -50.59
CA VAL A 977 2.68 12.00 -50.33
C VAL A 977 2.77 13.38 -49.70
N ASP A 978 3.46 13.51 -48.56
CA ASP A 978 3.65 14.80 -47.87
C ASP A 978 4.73 15.66 -48.54
N GLU A 979 4.90 16.91 -48.06
CA GLU A 979 5.89 17.86 -48.58
C GLU A 979 7.34 17.37 -48.40
N ASP A 980 7.58 16.50 -47.41
CA ASP A 980 8.86 15.85 -47.14
C ASP A 980 9.13 14.64 -48.05
N GLY A 981 8.17 14.27 -48.91
CA GLY A 981 8.26 13.14 -49.84
C GLY A 981 7.94 11.78 -49.22
N ARG A 982 7.36 11.72 -48.03
CA ARG A 982 6.93 10.46 -47.38
C ARG A 982 5.59 10.02 -47.93
N THR A 983 5.47 8.73 -48.23
CA THR A 983 4.24 8.15 -48.80
C THR A 983 3.40 7.48 -47.71
N TYR A 984 2.13 7.86 -47.60
CA TYR A 984 1.16 7.31 -46.67
C TYR A 984 0.13 6.45 -47.41
N LEU A 985 -0.15 5.24 -46.91
CA LEU A 985 -1.22 4.37 -47.40
C LEU A 985 -2.23 4.09 -46.30
N PHE A 986 -3.51 4.14 -46.63
CA PHE A 986 -4.63 3.96 -45.71
C PHE A 986 -5.41 2.69 -46.06
N CYS A 987 -5.71 1.87 -45.05
CA CYS A 987 -6.50 0.64 -45.18
C CYS A 987 -7.33 0.41 -43.92
N GLY A 988 -8.66 0.50 -44.04
CA GLY A 988 -9.60 0.46 -42.94
C GLY A 988 -9.36 1.61 -41.96
N ARG A 989 -9.08 1.25 -40.70
CA ARG A 989 -8.80 2.22 -39.61
C ARG A 989 -7.31 2.44 -39.37
N GLN A 990 -6.45 1.91 -40.24
CA GLN A 990 -5.01 1.97 -40.09
C GLN A 990 -4.35 2.64 -41.30
N TYR A 991 -3.17 3.18 -41.06
CA TYR A 991 -2.31 3.69 -42.13
C TYR A 991 -0.85 3.26 -41.89
N VAL A 992 -0.09 3.22 -42.97
CA VAL A 992 1.36 2.99 -42.97
C VAL A 992 2.06 4.14 -43.66
N ARG A 993 3.31 4.40 -43.28
CA ARG A 993 4.17 5.42 -43.87
C ARG A 993 5.43 4.78 -44.44
N TYR A 994 5.86 5.27 -45.59
CA TYR A 994 7.15 4.95 -46.20
C TYR A 994 7.95 6.24 -46.35
N SER A 995 9.07 6.32 -45.65
CA SER A 995 10.06 7.40 -45.88
C SER A 995 11.02 7.07 -47.03
N GLY A 996 11.12 5.80 -47.44
CA GLY A 996 11.92 5.34 -48.57
C GLY A 996 11.17 5.40 -49.90
N SER A 997 11.86 5.82 -50.97
CA SER A 997 11.27 5.95 -52.32
C SER A 997 10.93 4.62 -53.03
N ASP A 998 11.37 3.48 -52.50
CA ASP A 998 11.13 2.15 -53.10
C ASP A 998 9.88 1.44 -52.53
N LEU A 999 9.26 2.02 -51.49
CA LEU A 999 8.04 1.52 -50.85
C LEU A 999 8.14 0.05 -50.38
N THR A 1000 9.34 -0.42 -50.04
CA THR A 1000 9.58 -1.84 -49.68
C THR A 1000 9.40 -2.13 -48.19
N VAL A 1001 9.71 -1.16 -47.33
CA VAL A 1001 9.68 -1.31 -45.87
C VAL A 1001 8.92 -0.13 -45.28
N VAL A 1002 7.87 -0.42 -44.52
CA VAL A 1002 7.15 0.60 -43.74
C VAL A 1002 8.06 1.10 -42.62
N ASP A 1003 7.90 2.36 -42.25
CA ASP A 1003 8.65 2.94 -41.14
C ASP A 1003 8.36 2.19 -39.81
N GLU A 1004 9.32 2.21 -38.89
CA GLU A 1004 9.18 1.55 -37.59
C GLU A 1004 8.00 2.13 -36.79
N GLY A 1005 7.22 1.25 -36.15
CA GLY A 1005 6.03 1.63 -35.39
C GLY A 1005 4.74 1.79 -36.21
N TYR A 1006 4.72 1.35 -37.47
CA TYR A 1006 3.53 1.23 -38.31
C TYR A 1006 3.11 -0.25 -38.50
N PRO A 1007 1.81 -0.56 -38.72
CA PRO A 1007 0.68 0.34 -38.97
C PRO A 1007 0.15 1.06 -37.72
N ARG A 1008 -0.28 2.32 -37.88
CA ARG A 1008 -0.87 3.15 -36.81
C ARG A 1008 -2.35 3.42 -37.04
N GLY A 1009 -3.06 3.80 -35.98
CA GLY A 1009 -4.47 4.20 -36.07
C GLY A 1009 -4.63 5.57 -36.74
N ILE A 1010 -5.60 5.72 -37.64
CA ILE A 1010 -5.87 7.02 -38.29
C ILE A 1010 -6.33 8.07 -37.27
N ALA A 1011 -7.07 7.66 -36.23
CA ALA A 1011 -7.52 8.56 -35.16
C ALA A 1011 -6.36 9.14 -34.33
N GLU A 1012 -5.30 8.35 -34.09
CA GLU A 1012 -4.10 8.83 -33.39
C GLU A 1012 -3.37 9.90 -34.22
N TRP A 1013 -3.30 9.70 -35.54
CA TRP A 1013 -2.77 10.71 -36.45
C TRP A 1013 -3.61 11.98 -36.43
N TRP A 1014 -4.94 11.86 -36.47
CA TRP A 1014 -5.87 12.99 -36.44
C TRP A 1014 -5.77 13.83 -35.16
N HIS A 1015 -5.70 13.18 -33.99
CA HIS A 1015 -5.50 13.88 -32.72
C HIS A 1015 -4.11 14.54 -32.61
N ALA A 1016 -3.05 13.89 -33.12
CA ALA A 1016 -1.70 14.46 -33.09
C ALA A 1016 -1.56 15.75 -33.92
N GLU A 1017 -2.39 15.91 -34.96
CA GLU A 1017 -2.49 17.14 -35.77
C GLU A 1017 -3.38 18.22 -35.10
N GLY A 1018 -3.86 17.98 -33.88
CA GLY A 1018 -4.65 18.95 -33.10
C GLY A 1018 -6.14 18.96 -33.40
N HIS A 1019 -6.68 17.86 -33.96
CA HIS A 1019 -8.11 17.74 -34.28
C HIS A 1019 -8.83 16.81 -33.31
N ASP A 1020 -9.83 17.33 -32.58
CA ASP A 1020 -10.64 16.56 -31.62
C ASP A 1020 -11.99 16.07 -32.17
N SER A 1021 -12.24 16.29 -33.46
CA SER A 1021 -13.50 15.89 -34.09
C SER A 1021 -13.53 14.38 -34.35
N PRO A 1022 -14.64 13.68 -34.03
CA PRO A 1022 -14.76 12.25 -34.25
C PRO A 1022 -14.68 11.90 -35.74
N LEU A 1023 -13.84 10.93 -36.08
CA LEU A 1023 -13.70 10.43 -37.45
C LEU A 1023 -14.82 9.43 -37.81
N PRO A 1024 -15.30 9.45 -39.06
CA PRO A 1024 -16.22 8.42 -39.55
C PRO A 1024 -15.55 7.03 -39.53
N PRO A 1025 -16.35 5.94 -39.52
CA PRO A 1025 -15.83 4.59 -39.36
C PRO A 1025 -14.86 4.14 -40.46
N ALA A 1026 -15.06 4.66 -41.69
CA ALA A 1026 -14.28 4.41 -42.89
C ALA A 1026 -14.16 5.70 -43.71
N LEU A 1027 -13.03 5.86 -44.42
CA LEU A 1027 -12.75 7.00 -45.28
C LEU A 1027 -12.78 6.57 -46.74
N ASP A 1028 -13.35 7.41 -47.60
CA ASP A 1028 -13.41 7.21 -49.05
C ASP A 1028 -12.19 7.81 -49.77
N ALA A 1029 -11.71 8.96 -49.30
CA ALA A 1029 -10.52 9.62 -49.82
C ALA A 1029 -9.94 10.59 -48.79
N VAL A 1030 -8.64 10.85 -48.88
CA VAL A 1030 -7.95 11.86 -48.07
C VAL A 1030 -6.91 12.53 -48.95
N PHE A 1031 -6.82 13.86 -48.94
CA PHE A 1031 -5.73 14.59 -49.58
C PHE A 1031 -5.40 15.89 -48.83
N GLN A 1032 -4.19 16.42 -49.03
CA GLN A 1032 -3.74 17.68 -48.45
C GLN A 1032 -3.84 18.80 -49.49
N ASP A 1033 -4.40 19.95 -49.13
CA ASP A 1033 -4.43 21.11 -50.03
C ASP A 1033 -3.08 21.83 -50.14
N VAL A 1034 -3.03 22.87 -50.97
CA VAL A 1034 -1.80 23.64 -51.24
C VAL A 1034 -1.26 24.40 -50.02
N ASP A 1035 -2.07 24.54 -48.97
CA ASP A 1035 -1.71 25.21 -47.72
C ASP A 1035 -1.35 24.19 -46.62
N GLY A 1036 -1.26 22.90 -46.96
CA GLY A 1036 -0.90 21.84 -46.02
C GLY A 1036 -2.06 21.30 -45.19
N HIS A 1037 -3.32 21.62 -45.50
CA HIS A 1037 -4.45 21.15 -44.69
C HIS A 1037 -5.04 19.83 -45.23
N PRO A 1038 -5.21 18.79 -44.40
CA PRO A 1038 -5.84 17.54 -44.80
C PRO A 1038 -7.36 17.69 -44.95
N HIS A 1039 -7.92 17.20 -46.05
CA HIS A 1039 -9.36 17.08 -46.30
C HIS A 1039 -9.74 15.60 -46.35
N LEU A 1040 -10.66 15.19 -45.47
CA LEU A 1040 -11.11 13.80 -45.34
C LEU A 1040 -12.51 13.64 -45.95
N PHE A 1041 -12.71 12.64 -46.80
CA PHE A 1041 -13.98 12.39 -47.48
C PHE A 1041 -14.59 11.07 -47.00
N ALA A 1042 -15.88 11.09 -46.69
CA ALA A 1042 -16.67 9.90 -46.36
C ALA A 1042 -18.15 10.13 -46.67
N ASP A 1043 -18.82 9.15 -47.29
CA ASP A 1043 -20.27 9.08 -47.45
C ASP A 1043 -20.91 10.36 -48.07
N GLY A 1044 -20.25 10.94 -49.08
CA GLY A 1044 -20.74 12.14 -49.77
C GLY A 1044 -20.53 13.46 -49.02
N ARG A 1045 -19.80 13.41 -47.90
CA ARG A 1045 -19.39 14.56 -47.09
C ARG A 1045 -17.87 14.65 -47.02
N TYR A 1046 -17.38 15.80 -46.60
CA TYR A 1046 -15.97 16.00 -46.31
C TYR A 1046 -15.77 16.81 -45.03
N LEU A 1047 -14.73 16.48 -44.28
CA LEU A 1047 -14.19 17.30 -43.19
C LEU A 1047 -13.09 18.19 -43.76
N ASP A 1048 -13.19 19.49 -43.50
CA ASP A 1048 -12.10 20.42 -43.82
C ASP A 1048 -10.96 20.34 -42.79
N GLY A 1049 -9.85 21.04 -43.06
CA GLY A 1049 -8.69 21.10 -42.16
C GLY A 1049 -8.95 21.76 -40.80
N ASN A 1050 -10.16 22.27 -40.54
CA ASN A 1050 -10.58 22.76 -39.23
C ASN A 1050 -11.52 21.78 -38.51
N GLY A 1051 -11.72 20.58 -39.08
CA GLY A 1051 -12.60 19.54 -38.54
C GLY A 1051 -14.09 19.80 -38.76
N THR A 1052 -14.48 20.74 -39.63
CA THR A 1052 -15.90 21.02 -39.90
C THR A 1052 -16.41 20.14 -41.04
N GLU A 1053 -17.47 19.38 -40.78
CA GLU A 1053 -18.10 18.50 -41.77
C GLU A 1053 -19.06 19.28 -42.70
N GLN A 1054 -18.94 19.08 -44.02
CA GLN A 1054 -19.78 19.72 -45.04
C GLN A 1054 -20.13 18.76 -46.21
N PRO A 1055 -21.25 18.99 -46.92
CA PRO A 1055 -21.54 18.27 -48.17
C PRO A 1055 -20.50 18.58 -49.24
N ILE A 1056 -20.06 17.56 -50.00
CA ILE A 1056 -19.05 17.74 -51.06
C ILE A 1056 -19.52 18.75 -52.11
N SER A 1057 -20.80 18.70 -52.49
CA SER A 1057 -21.42 19.56 -53.52
C SER A 1057 -21.38 21.06 -53.21
N ASP A 1058 -21.19 21.43 -51.95
CA ASP A 1058 -21.23 22.82 -51.53
C ASP A 1058 -19.94 23.57 -51.89
N LYS A 1059 -18.82 22.85 -52.02
CA LYS A 1059 -17.51 23.45 -52.30
C LYS A 1059 -16.85 22.85 -53.55
N TRP A 1060 -16.96 21.55 -53.75
CA TRP A 1060 -16.17 20.82 -54.74
C TRP A 1060 -16.97 20.54 -56.02
N GLY A 1061 -16.31 20.59 -57.18
CA GLY A 1061 -16.91 20.25 -58.48
C GLY A 1061 -17.77 21.35 -59.13
N ARG A 1062 -17.74 22.59 -58.64
CA ARG A 1062 -18.50 23.71 -59.24
C ARG A 1062 -17.87 24.22 -60.53
N VAL A 1063 -18.63 24.24 -61.62
CA VAL A 1063 -18.22 24.83 -62.92
C VAL A 1063 -18.70 26.27 -63.01
N ARG A 1064 -17.81 27.21 -63.34
CA ARG A 1064 -18.18 28.61 -63.58
C ARG A 1064 -19.14 28.70 -64.77
N ASN A 1065 -20.41 29.00 -64.52
CA ASN A 1065 -21.45 29.13 -65.54
C ASN A 1065 -22.07 30.54 -65.52
N THR A 1066 -21.63 31.41 -66.42
CA THR A 1066 -22.16 32.79 -66.52
C THR A 1066 -23.58 32.85 -67.11
N PHE A 1067 -24.15 31.74 -67.60
CA PHE A 1067 -25.54 31.67 -68.05
C PHE A 1067 -26.53 31.40 -66.91
N GLU A 1068 -26.06 30.95 -65.76
CA GLU A 1068 -26.91 30.67 -64.60
C GLU A 1068 -27.43 31.98 -63.98
N GLY A 1069 -28.75 32.16 -63.94
CA GLY A 1069 -29.39 33.41 -63.46
C GLY A 1069 -29.32 34.58 -64.45
N ALA A 1070 -29.09 34.33 -65.75
CA ALA A 1070 -28.92 35.37 -66.75
C ALA A 1070 -30.21 36.12 -67.14
N ASP A 1071 -30.22 37.42 -66.89
CA ASP A 1071 -31.28 38.37 -67.23
C ASP A 1071 -31.20 38.88 -68.69
N ARG A 1072 -30.07 38.70 -69.38
CA ARG A 1072 -29.97 38.82 -70.85
C ARG A 1072 -28.82 38.00 -71.44
N ILE A 1073 -28.93 37.68 -72.72
CA ILE A 1073 -27.87 37.11 -73.57
C ILE A 1073 -27.24 38.25 -74.40
N ASP A 1074 -25.93 38.20 -74.68
CA ASP A 1074 -25.24 39.24 -75.44
C ASP A 1074 -25.44 39.08 -76.96
N SER A 1075 -25.48 37.84 -77.45
CA SER A 1075 -25.70 37.52 -78.86
C SER A 1075 -26.20 36.08 -79.03
N ALA A 1076 -27.02 35.86 -80.06
CA ALA A 1076 -27.48 34.54 -80.46
C ALA A 1076 -27.46 34.38 -81.99
N PHE A 1077 -27.01 33.22 -82.48
CA PHE A 1077 -27.15 32.86 -83.89
C PHE A 1077 -27.30 31.34 -84.08
N THR A 1078 -27.93 30.93 -85.17
CA THR A 1078 -28.01 29.52 -85.56
C THR A 1078 -26.93 29.22 -86.61
N GLY A 1079 -26.05 28.27 -86.31
CA GLY A 1079 -25.00 27.83 -87.23
C GLY A 1079 -25.56 27.03 -88.40
N ARG A 1080 -24.77 26.90 -89.48
CA ARG A 1080 -25.12 26.05 -90.64
C ARG A 1080 -25.25 24.56 -90.27
N ASP A 1081 -24.76 24.18 -89.10
CA ASP A 1081 -24.88 22.87 -88.49
C ASP A 1081 -26.24 22.65 -87.77
N GLY A 1082 -27.12 23.64 -87.79
CA GLY A 1082 -28.45 23.57 -87.19
C GLY A 1082 -28.48 23.83 -85.68
N ARG A 1083 -27.34 24.18 -85.05
CA ARG A 1083 -27.26 24.47 -83.61
C ARG A 1083 -27.47 25.95 -83.32
N ALA A 1084 -28.20 26.27 -82.26
CA ALA A 1084 -28.33 27.63 -81.73
C ALA A 1084 -27.22 27.93 -80.73
N TYR A 1085 -26.37 28.91 -81.04
CA TYR A 1085 -25.29 29.37 -80.18
C TYR A 1085 -25.71 30.64 -79.44
N LEU A 1086 -25.60 30.62 -78.11
CA LEU A 1086 -25.84 31.75 -77.20
C LEU A 1086 -24.53 32.18 -76.56
N PHE A 1087 -24.26 33.48 -76.53
CA PHE A 1087 -23.03 34.05 -75.98
C PHE A 1087 -23.35 34.97 -74.80
N ARG A 1088 -22.61 34.84 -73.70
CA ARG A 1088 -22.67 35.75 -72.56
C ARG A 1088 -21.27 35.91 -71.96
N GLY A 1089 -20.77 37.14 -71.93
CA GLY A 1089 -19.40 37.44 -71.52
C GLY A 1089 -18.36 36.69 -72.36
N ASP A 1090 -17.49 35.94 -71.69
CA ASP A 1090 -16.45 35.10 -72.29
C ASP A 1090 -16.91 33.64 -72.54
N GLN A 1091 -18.19 33.33 -72.33
CA GLN A 1091 -18.73 31.98 -72.48
C GLN A 1091 -19.74 31.88 -73.63
N VAL A 1092 -19.76 30.72 -74.30
CA VAL A 1092 -20.71 30.34 -75.34
C VAL A 1092 -21.33 28.99 -74.99
N VAL A 1093 -22.66 28.87 -75.17
CA VAL A 1093 -23.38 27.59 -75.06
C VAL A 1093 -24.06 27.31 -76.40
N ALA A 1094 -23.95 26.07 -76.88
CA ALA A 1094 -24.56 25.62 -78.13
C ALA A 1094 -25.68 24.62 -77.82
N TYR A 1095 -26.90 24.94 -78.24
CA TYR A 1095 -28.05 24.06 -78.19
C TYR A 1095 -28.24 23.41 -79.57
N SER A 1096 -28.27 22.08 -79.61
CA SER A 1096 -28.82 21.34 -80.74
C SER A 1096 -30.19 20.83 -80.35
N ASP A 1097 -31.15 20.85 -81.28
CA ASP A 1097 -32.43 20.16 -81.11
C ASP A 1097 -32.14 18.65 -81.15
N GLY A 1098 -31.79 18.10 -79.99
CA GLY A 1098 -31.48 16.71 -79.70
C GLY A 1098 -31.88 16.40 -78.27
#